data_AF-A0A1C0VYE4-F1
#
_entry.id   AF-A0A1C0VYE4-F1
#
_cell.length_a   1.000
_cell.length_b   1.000
_cell.length_c   1.000
_cell.angle_alpha   90.00
_cell.angle_beta   90.00
_cell.angle_gamma   90.00
#
_symmetry.space_group_name_H-M   'P 1'
#
loop_
_entity.id
_entity.type
_entity.pdbx_description
1 polymer ?
#
loop_
_entity_poly.entity_id
_entity_poly.type
_entity_poly.pdbx_seq_one_letter_code
_entity_poly.pdbx_strand_id
1 'polypeptide(L)'
;MAIKRREFLLFLSAGTGAIACAAFPASQQQSSTPFANSVTAASLPNGISFQPIKGPMPLETSNIVAGSGQLMPISSVSPEQQVKAYSTYEVKDELVLPEGFTYDIVAAWGDKVGDSRFGYNNDYLSFIETGKNEGFLTVNFEYISAVPWTQTYQKVIGKSLPFEKLESAMKAAGKDGINAYVLAANDPTKALIQEISKEAMIDLGVGVISLRRNPDGKWVRTNSKADRRITGISGLEDGRYLKSTGPAVSIFRKKGKGYDDKLGDKIIGTFNNCAGGTTPWGTVLSCEENFQDFVPEPVNSDGSSFDPSKKAFFKDDEQMGGLGNVFGLAGNKYGWMVELDPANPNDYGTKHTWLGRYRHEAVGVLAIAGKPLAFYSGCDRRSGHLYKFVSSGKITNPADKANSKLLTNGMLYAAKFNPDGTGSWIALKADTPVNPEMPSIHAGGMITLPKRPDGGIFKAEKDEDIATFKQKFKTLGDLYEGNAEEKQGAILIDAHYAGNAAGATCTARPEDTEIAPDGSLYVTFTSGSSSGSDGGPDLRIFKGKNGKAYEYGWILHLTEDGNEPGAMTFKWKMFATGGEPADGGLGFANPDNLAIDKKGNIWMVTDISSDKYNKAIPARVDKEGKAVSQSDLRGLFGNSSIWFMPTSGANAGEAYLFGFGPVECETTGPFFTGDGQTLFLSVQHPGEINGVRKEMMAQDRQFAMKTTDGKEFMQSRKVPVGSNWPGKMVNDAPKPAVVAIRRVNNQSLI
;
A
#
# COMPACT_ATOMS: atom_id res chain seq x y z
N MET A 1 -51.95 -12.93 60.44
CA MET A 1 -53.18 -12.99 59.63
C MET A 1 -52.80 -12.57 58.21
N ALA A 2 -53.03 -13.45 57.22
CA ALA A 2 -52.71 -13.17 55.83
C ALA A 2 -53.61 -12.05 55.28
N ILE A 3 -53.12 -11.27 54.32
CA ILE A 3 -53.73 -11.11 52.99
C ILE A 3 -52.71 -10.47 52.03
N LYS A 4 -52.75 -11.00 50.81
CA LYS A 4 -51.94 -10.78 49.60
C LYS A 4 -52.32 -9.44 48.93
N ARG A 5 -51.38 -8.66 48.38
CA ARG A 5 -50.69 -8.78 47.05
C ARG A 5 -51.53 -8.30 45.85
N ARG A 6 -51.84 -7.01 45.78
CA ARG A 6 -51.69 -6.10 44.60
C ARG A 6 -52.48 -4.82 44.87
N GLU A 7 -51.89 -3.69 44.48
CA GLU A 7 -52.52 -2.36 44.38
C GLU A 7 -52.73 -1.59 45.69
N PHE A 8 -51.66 -0.95 46.17
CA PHE A 8 -51.78 0.37 46.80
C PHE A 8 -50.52 1.21 46.52
N LEU A 9 -50.20 1.36 45.24
CA LEU A 9 -49.47 2.55 44.78
C LEU A 9 -50.52 3.58 44.43
N LEU A 10 -50.65 4.64 45.22
CA LEU A 10 -50.84 6.01 44.76
C LEU A 10 -51.05 6.93 45.98
N PHE A 11 -50.32 8.05 45.95
CA PHE A 11 -50.62 9.31 46.62
C PHE A 11 -50.28 9.47 48.11
N LEU A 12 -49.10 10.05 48.37
CA LEU A 12 -48.88 11.41 48.97
C LEU A 12 -47.46 11.44 49.58
N SER A 13 -46.49 11.99 48.84
CA SER A 13 -46.02 13.41 48.90
C SER A 13 -45.13 13.70 50.13
N ALA A 14 -43.82 13.82 49.93
CA ALA A 14 -43.06 15.08 49.91
C ALA A 14 -42.30 15.27 51.24
N GLY A 15 -40.99 15.54 51.32
CA GLY A 15 -39.96 15.75 50.31
C GLY A 15 -38.56 15.84 50.95
N THR A 16 -37.56 16.01 50.06
CA THR A 16 -36.18 16.51 50.25
C THR A 16 -35.22 15.72 51.16
N GLY A 17 -34.01 15.31 50.76
CA GLY A 17 -33.25 15.45 49.51
C GLY A 17 -31.82 14.86 49.65
N ALA A 18 -31.27 14.40 48.51
CA ALA A 18 -29.86 14.33 48.04
C ALA A 18 -28.70 13.88 48.97
N ILE A 19 -27.60 13.19 48.60
CA ILE A 19 -26.92 12.54 47.44
C ILE A 19 -25.74 11.80 48.16
N ALA A 20 -25.25 10.59 47.88
CA ALA A 20 -24.56 10.03 46.70
C ALA A 20 -24.16 8.58 47.04
N CYS A 21 -24.18 7.64 46.09
CA CYS A 21 -23.32 6.46 46.12
C CYS A 21 -23.07 5.93 44.69
N ALA A 22 -21.78 5.78 44.38
CA ALA A 22 -21.24 5.20 43.16
C ALA A 22 -21.44 3.68 43.14
N ALA A 23 -21.60 3.11 41.94
CA ALA A 23 -21.60 1.65 41.72
C ALA A 23 -20.45 1.26 40.79
N PHE A 24 -19.72 0.23 41.21
CA PHE A 24 -18.58 -0.41 40.56
C PHE A 24 -18.94 -1.14 39.25
N PRO A 25 -17.98 -1.39 38.34
CA PRO A 25 -18.22 -2.04 37.07
C PRO A 25 -18.21 -3.58 37.20
N ALA A 26 -19.08 -4.22 36.43
CA ALA A 26 -19.17 -5.67 36.30
C ALA A 26 -18.02 -6.23 35.45
N SER A 27 -17.43 -7.33 35.95
CA SER A 27 -16.37 -8.12 35.34
C SER A 27 -16.77 -8.71 33.98
N GLN A 28 -15.91 -8.54 32.97
CA GLN A 28 -15.92 -9.31 31.73
C GLN A 28 -15.50 -10.76 32.02
N GLN A 29 -16.45 -11.70 31.96
CA GLN A 29 -16.12 -13.12 31.83
C GLN A 29 -15.78 -13.43 30.37
N GLN A 30 -14.50 -13.71 30.11
CA GLN A 30 -14.06 -14.45 28.93
C GLN A 30 -14.75 -15.82 28.92
N SER A 31 -15.54 -16.11 27.88
CA SER A 31 -15.96 -17.49 27.62
C SER A 31 -14.80 -18.24 26.97
N SER A 32 -13.99 -18.91 27.78
CA SER A 32 -13.12 -19.99 27.30
C SER A 32 -13.98 -21.18 26.92
N THR A 33 -13.94 -21.61 25.67
CA THR A 33 -14.52 -22.89 25.24
C THR A 33 -13.76 -24.04 25.92
N PRO A 34 -14.45 -25.06 26.48
CA PRO A 34 -13.79 -26.20 27.10
C PRO A 34 -13.60 -27.30 26.05
N PHE A 35 -12.61 -27.15 25.16
CA PHE A 35 -12.06 -28.26 24.37
C PHE A 35 -10.56 -28.08 24.19
N ALA A 36 -9.82 -28.14 25.30
CA ALA A 36 -8.38 -28.36 25.28
C ALA A 36 -8.13 -29.88 25.17
N ASN A 37 -8.32 -30.45 23.97
CA ASN A 37 -7.61 -31.67 23.65
C ASN A 37 -6.19 -31.26 23.26
N SER A 38 -5.22 -31.76 24.01
CA SER A 38 -3.80 -31.61 23.72
C SER A 38 -3.48 -32.20 22.36
N VAL A 39 -3.47 -31.33 21.33
CA VAL A 39 -2.95 -31.65 20.01
C VAL A 39 -1.47 -31.96 20.19
N THR A 40 -1.05 -33.20 19.91
CA THR A 40 0.37 -33.53 19.78
C THR A 40 0.90 -32.78 18.56
N ALA A 41 1.65 -31.70 18.82
CA ALA A 41 2.19 -30.84 17.78
C ALA A 41 3.07 -31.67 16.82
N ALA A 42 2.80 -31.57 15.52
CA ALA A 42 3.79 -31.98 14.52
C ALA A 42 5.08 -31.19 14.77
N SER A 43 6.24 -31.84 14.64
CA SER A 43 7.52 -31.14 14.71
C SER A 43 7.55 -30.05 13.64
N LEU A 44 7.70 -28.80 14.06
CA LEU A 44 7.84 -27.67 13.14
C LEU A 44 9.02 -27.91 12.20
N PRO A 45 8.91 -27.56 10.90
CA PRO A 45 10.07 -27.56 10.03
C PRO A 45 11.19 -26.71 10.62
N ASN A 46 12.44 -27.17 10.47
CA ASN A 46 13.61 -26.45 10.98
C ASN A 46 13.59 -24.98 10.52
N GLY A 47 13.73 -24.06 11.47
CA GLY A 47 13.75 -22.61 11.19
C GLY A 47 12.39 -21.92 11.27
N ILE A 48 11.28 -22.64 11.46
CA ILE A 48 9.95 -22.04 11.62
C ILE A 48 9.56 -22.00 13.09
N SER A 49 9.13 -20.82 13.53
CA SER A 49 8.91 -20.51 14.94
C SER A 49 7.42 -20.52 15.34
N PHE A 50 6.51 -20.75 14.39
CA PHE A 50 5.06 -20.75 14.55
C PHE A 50 4.41 -21.88 13.74
N GLN A 51 3.22 -22.34 14.16
CA GLN A 51 2.40 -23.23 13.33
C GLN A 51 1.62 -22.39 12.32
N PRO A 52 1.77 -22.60 11.00
CA PRO A 52 1.00 -21.87 9.99
C PRO A 52 -0.50 -21.98 10.25
N ILE A 53 -1.22 -20.87 10.06
CA ILE A 53 -2.68 -20.89 10.24
C ILE A 53 -3.34 -21.57 9.04
N LYS A 54 -4.52 -22.14 9.26
CA LYS A 54 -5.32 -22.73 8.18
C LYS A 54 -6.01 -21.63 7.38
N GLY A 55 -5.60 -21.44 6.14
CA GLY A 55 -6.29 -20.59 5.17
C GLY A 55 -7.46 -21.27 4.44
N PRO A 56 -8.07 -20.60 3.45
CA PRO A 56 -9.18 -21.17 2.69
C PRO A 56 -8.75 -22.26 1.70
N MET A 57 -7.45 -22.35 1.38
CA MET A 57 -6.89 -23.25 0.37
C MET A 57 -5.91 -24.24 1.01
N PRO A 58 -5.85 -25.51 0.55
CA PRO A 58 -4.80 -26.43 0.96
C PRO A 58 -3.44 -25.99 0.39
N LEU A 59 -2.40 -25.97 1.24
CA LEU A 59 -1.03 -25.59 0.89
C LEU A 59 -0.08 -26.71 1.29
N GLU A 60 0.99 -26.93 0.53
CA GLU A 60 2.03 -27.92 0.86
C GLU A 60 2.67 -27.68 2.23
N THR A 61 2.72 -26.41 2.66
CA THR A 61 3.26 -25.96 3.95
C THR A 61 2.26 -26.00 5.10
N SER A 62 1.00 -26.36 4.85
CA SER A 62 -0.06 -26.42 5.85
C SER A 62 -0.23 -27.80 6.48
N ASN A 63 -0.81 -27.82 7.66
CA ASN A 63 -1.22 -29.04 8.36
C ASN A 63 -2.75 -29.12 8.46
N ILE A 64 -3.29 -30.34 8.46
CA ILE A 64 -4.70 -30.62 8.80
C ILE A 64 -4.79 -31.43 10.08
N VAL A 65 -5.90 -31.28 10.80
CA VAL A 65 -6.20 -32.11 11.98
C VAL A 65 -6.89 -33.40 11.51
N ALA A 66 -6.24 -34.53 11.74
CA ALA A 66 -6.80 -35.85 11.48
C ALA A 66 -8.00 -36.14 12.40
N GLY A 67 -8.81 -37.15 12.07
CA GLY A 67 -9.91 -37.58 12.94
C GLY A 67 -9.47 -38.02 14.35
N SER A 68 -8.18 -38.32 14.53
CA SER A 68 -7.53 -38.62 15.81
C SER A 68 -7.11 -37.38 16.63
N GLY A 69 -7.25 -36.17 16.09
CA GLY A 69 -6.75 -34.93 16.69
C GLY A 69 -5.27 -34.62 16.43
N GLN A 70 -4.55 -35.48 15.70
CA GLN A 70 -3.16 -35.27 15.32
C GLN A 70 -3.03 -34.32 14.12
N LEU A 71 -2.02 -33.44 14.13
CA LEU A 71 -1.64 -32.64 12.96
C LEU A 71 -0.92 -33.51 11.91
N MET A 72 -1.40 -33.49 10.67
CA MET A 72 -0.80 -34.16 9.52
C MET A 72 -0.45 -33.13 8.43
N PRO A 73 0.78 -33.11 7.90
CA PRO A 73 1.14 -32.28 6.76
C PRO A 73 0.29 -32.59 5.52
N ILE A 74 -0.12 -31.56 4.77
CA ILE A 74 -0.89 -31.72 3.53
C ILE A 74 -0.18 -32.64 2.52
N SER A 75 1.15 -32.55 2.44
CA SER A 75 1.99 -33.40 1.60
C SER A 75 1.91 -34.90 1.93
N SER A 76 1.31 -35.29 3.06
CA SER A 76 1.19 -36.66 3.53
C SER A 76 -0.25 -37.23 3.52
N VAL A 77 -1.24 -36.45 3.07
CA VAL A 77 -2.66 -36.83 3.11
C VAL A 77 -3.26 -36.97 1.71
N SER A 78 -4.28 -37.81 1.57
CA SER A 78 -4.94 -38.03 0.27
C SER A 78 -5.80 -36.83 -0.15
N PRO A 79 -6.10 -36.68 -1.45
CA PRO A 79 -7.01 -35.64 -1.94
C PRO A 79 -8.38 -35.67 -1.25
N GLU A 80 -8.91 -36.85 -0.93
CA GLU A 80 -10.18 -36.99 -0.19
C GLU A 80 -10.10 -36.42 1.23
N GLN A 81 -8.94 -36.58 1.89
CA GLN A 81 -8.71 -35.99 3.21
C GLN A 81 -8.58 -34.47 3.12
N GLN A 82 -7.91 -33.95 2.07
CA GLN A 82 -7.87 -32.51 1.79
C GLN A 82 -9.28 -31.95 1.56
N VAL A 83 -10.07 -32.57 0.68
CA VAL A 83 -11.47 -32.17 0.40
C VAL A 83 -12.29 -32.16 1.69
N LYS A 84 -12.17 -33.20 2.52
CA LYS A 84 -12.88 -33.24 3.81
C LYS A 84 -12.45 -32.10 4.74
N ALA A 85 -11.16 -31.78 4.78
CA ALA A 85 -10.64 -30.73 5.64
C ALA A 85 -11.00 -29.32 5.15
N TYR A 86 -11.17 -29.12 3.84
CA TYR A 86 -11.37 -27.79 3.24
C TYR A 86 -12.77 -27.57 2.66
N SER A 87 -13.71 -28.52 2.75
CA SER A 87 -15.08 -28.35 2.22
C SER A 87 -15.89 -27.24 2.89
N THR A 88 -15.47 -26.79 4.07
CA THR A 88 -16.03 -25.61 4.74
C THR A 88 -14.94 -24.68 5.24
N TYR A 89 -15.22 -23.38 5.22
CA TYR A 89 -14.35 -22.35 5.77
C TYR A 89 -15.19 -21.19 6.33
N GLU A 90 -14.72 -20.55 7.39
CA GLU A 90 -15.40 -19.39 7.98
C GLU A 90 -14.44 -18.20 7.92
N VAL A 91 -14.82 -17.18 7.16
CA VAL A 91 -14.07 -15.93 7.10
C VAL A 91 -14.31 -15.15 8.39
N LYS A 92 -13.24 -14.61 8.97
CA LYS A 92 -13.30 -13.81 10.19
C LYS A 92 -13.11 -12.33 9.83
N ASP A 93 -13.94 -11.48 10.44
CA ASP A 93 -13.77 -10.02 10.44
C ASP A 93 -12.82 -9.63 11.58
N GLU A 94 -11.57 -10.06 11.47
CA GLU A 94 -10.59 -10.07 12.54
C GLU A 94 -9.16 -10.14 12.00
N LEU A 95 -8.19 -9.60 12.75
CA LEU A 95 -6.77 -9.92 12.53
C LEU A 95 -6.45 -11.30 13.14
N VAL A 96 -6.36 -12.32 12.28
CA VAL A 96 -6.12 -13.71 12.67
C VAL A 96 -4.61 -13.99 12.68
N LEU A 97 -4.10 -14.52 13.80
CA LEU A 97 -2.69 -14.82 14.02
C LEU A 97 -2.50 -16.27 14.51
N PRO A 98 -1.28 -16.83 14.45
CA PRO A 98 -1.00 -18.16 14.97
C PRO A 98 -1.17 -18.24 16.49
N GLU A 99 -1.39 -19.44 17.01
CA GLU A 99 -1.36 -19.69 18.45
C GLU A 99 -0.03 -19.23 19.06
N GLY A 100 -0.10 -18.60 20.24
CA GLY A 100 1.07 -18.02 20.92
C GLY A 100 1.39 -16.58 20.51
N PHE A 101 0.64 -16.00 19.56
CA PHE A 101 0.72 -14.60 19.17
C PHE A 101 -0.49 -13.80 19.66
N THR A 102 -0.29 -12.50 19.83
CA THR A 102 -1.32 -11.54 20.20
C THR A 102 -0.99 -10.20 19.56
N TYR A 103 -1.94 -9.27 19.58
CA TYR A 103 -1.73 -7.92 19.10
C TYR A 103 -2.42 -6.90 20.00
N ASP A 104 -1.88 -5.69 20.01
CA ASP A 104 -2.46 -4.52 20.67
C ASP A 104 -2.66 -3.40 19.64
N ILE A 105 -3.74 -2.62 19.72
CA ILE A 105 -3.96 -1.47 18.83
C ILE A 105 -3.13 -0.29 19.35
N VAL A 106 -2.29 0.28 18.49
CA VAL A 106 -1.41 1.40 18.80
C VAL A 106 -2.11 2.74 18.55
N ALA A 107 -2.80 2.86 17.42
CA ALA A 107 -3.56 4.03 17.02
C ALA A 107 -4.61 3.63 15.98
N ALA A 108 -5.73 4.33 15.95
CA ALA A 108 -6.78 4.16 14.95
C ALA A 108 -7.25 5.52 14.40
N TRP A 109 -7.85 5.52 13.21
CA TRP A 109 -8.42 6.72 12.59
C TRP A 109 -9.28 7.54 13.57
N GLY A 110 -9.06 8.85 13.57
CA GLY A 110 -9.73 9.82 14.43
C GLY A 110 -9.06 10.06 15.79
N ASP A 111 -8.13 9.21 16.21
CA ASP A 111 -7.35 9.42 17.43
C ASP A 111 -6.57 10.75 17.36
N LYS A 112 -6.42 11.48 18.47
CA LYS A 112 -5.65 12.73 18.46
C LYS A 112 -4.16 12.50 18.15
N VAL A 113 -3.60 13.31 17.24
CA VAL A 113 -2.17 13.39 16.91
C VAL A 113 -1.77 14.86 16.79
N GLY A 114 -1.03 15.38 17.77
CA GLY A 114 -0.63 16.79 17.81
C GLY A 114 -1.82 17.76 17.82
N ASP A 115 -1.84 18.66 16.86
CA ASP A 115 -2.91 19.63 16.56
C ASP A 115 -3.99 19.06 15.61
N SER A 116 -3.87 17.79 15.24
CA SER A 116 -4.73 17.11 14.28
C SER A 116 -5.15 15.73 14.81
N ARG A 117 -5.42 14.79 13.90
CA ARG A 117 -5.88 13.43 14.17
C ARG A 117 -5.05 12.40 13.41
N PHE A 118 -5.12 11.14 13.82
CA PHE A 118 -4.62 10.00 13.07
C PHE A 118 -5.45 9.88 11.79
N GLY A 119 -4.76 9.82 10.65
CA GLY A 119 -5.35 9.85 9.33
C GLY A 119 -6.16 8.60 8.98
N TYR A 120 -6.67 8.59 7.76
CA TYR A 120 -7.41 7.46 7.20
C TYR A 120 -6.48 6.57 6.37
N ASN A 121 -6.91 5.33 6.11
CA ASN A 121 -6.19 4.31 5.33
C ASN A 121 -4.66 4.36 5.52
N ASN A 122 -4.22 3.82 6.65
CA ASN A 122 -2.80 3.81 7.00
C ASN A 122 -2.04 2.71 6.27
N ASP A 123 -0.98 3.09 5.57
CA ASP A 123 -0.29 2.19 4.65
C ASP A 123 1.11 1.80 5.20
N TYR A 124 2.15 2.58 4.89
CA TYR A 124 3.50 2.37 5.42
C TYR A 124 3.67 2.63 6.92
N LEU A 125 4.60 1.88 7.54
CA LEU A 125 5.11 2.12 8.89
C LEU A 125 6.64 2.18 8.93
N SER A 126 7.18 3.13 9.72
CA SER A 126 8.61 3.19 10.03
C SER A 126 8.84 3.61 11.47
N PHE A 127 9.56 2.78 12.25
CA PHE A 127 9.85 3.05 13.65
C PHE A 127 11.31 3.45 13.85
N ILE A 128 11.54 4.72 14.21
CA ILE A 128 12.86 5.25 14.55
C ILE A 128 13.03 5.25 16.08
N GLU A 129 13.87 4.34 16.57
CA GLU A 129 14.23 4.26 17.98
C GLU A 129 15.01 5.52 18.42
N THR A 130 14.57 6.13 19.52
CA THR A 130 15.28 7.25 20.17
C THR A 130 15.87 6.86 21.51
N GLY A 131 15.48 5.70 22.02
CA GLY A 131 15.98 5.10 23.24
C GLY A 131 15.55 3.64 23.32
N LYS A 132 16.02 2.93 24.35
CA LYS A 132 15.58 1.57 24.60
C LYS A 132 14.06 1.57 24.83
N ASN A 133 13.33 0.79 24.04
CA ASN A 133 11.88 0.63 24.16
C ASN A 133 11.09 1.93 23.90
N GLU A 134 11.63 2.92 23.19
CA GLU A 134 10.91 4.13 22.83
C GLU A 134 11.42 4.75 21.52
N GLY A 135 10.54 5.48 20.84
CA GLY A 135 10.85 6.02 19.53
C GLY A 135 9.67 6.73 18.89
N PHE A 136 9.84 7.07 17.62
CA PHE A 136 8.81 7.66 16.78
C PHE A 136 8.36 6.66 15.72
N LEU A 137 7.06 6.40 15.66
CA LEU A 137 6.45 5.68 14.56
C LEU A 137 5.93 6.69 13.55
N THR A 138 6.44 6.62 12.33
CA THR A 138 5.92 7.33 11.17
C THR A 138 4.89 6.45 10.46
N VAL A 139 3.78 7.04 10.05
CA VAL A 139 2.65 6.36 9.42
C VAL A 139 2.23 7.14 8.18
N ASN A 140 2.14 6.47 7.04
CA ASN A 140 1.58 7.05 5.82
C ASN A 140 0.07 6.86 5.80
N PHE A 141 -0.64 7.81 5.19
CA PHE A 141 -2.09 7.82 5.01
C PHE A 141 -2.41 8.09 3.55
N GLU A 142 -3.03 7.11 2.89
CA GLU A 142 -3.00 7.01 1.44
C GLU A 142 -4.20 7.70 0.78
N TYR A 143 -5.39 7.11 0.84
CA TYR A 143 -6.60 7.59 0.18
C TYR A 143 -7.84 7.52 1.08
N ILE A 144 -9.01 7.87 0.52
CA ILE A 144 -10.30 7.79 1.23
C ILE A 144 -11.21 6.75 0.57
N SER A 145 -11.46 5.64 1.25
CA SER A 145 -12.54 4.71 0.93
C SER A 145 -13.90 5.39 1.16
N ALA A 146 -14.61 5.68 0.08
CA ALA A 146 -15.74 6.61 0.07
C ALA A 146 -16.93 6.13 0.90
N VAL A 147 -17.21 4.83 0.92
CA VAL A 147 -18.36 4.26 1.63
C VAL A 147 -18.16 4.32 3.16
N PRO A 148 -17.17 3.62 3.76
CA PRO A 148 -17.00 3.62 5.20
C PRO A 148 -16.66 5.00 5.76
N TRP A 149 -15.86 5.81 5.04
CA TRP A 149 -15.52 7.15 5.50
C TRP A 149 -16.75 8.04 5.59
N THR A 150 -17.55 8.19 4.51
CA THR A 150 -18.77 9.01 4.55
C THR A 150 -19.79 8.47 5.57
N GLN A 151 -19.96 7.15 5.64
CA GLN A 151 -20.92 6.51 6.55
C GLN A 151 -20.62 6.81 8.03
N THR A 152 -19.33 6.85 8.40
CA THR A 152 -18.92 6.86 9.81
C THR A 152 -18.21 8.13 10.25
N TYR A 153 -17.92 9.07 9.34
CA TYR A 153 -17.20 10.32 9.62
C TYR A 153 -17.74 11.05 10.85
N GLN A 154 -19.05 11.30 10.91
CA GLN A 154 -19.64 11.99 12.06
C GLN A 154 -19.49 11.21 13.37
N LYS A 155 -19.58 9.88 13.33
CA LYS A 155 -19.43 9.03 14.52
C LYS A 155 -17.98 9.01 15.02
N VAL A 156 -17.01 9.01 14.12
CA VAL A 156 -15.58 8.93 14.46
C VAL A 156 -14.98 10.31 14.78
N ILE A 157 -15.31 11.32 13.98
CA ILE A 157 -14.74 12.67 14.06
C ILE A 157 -15.59 13.63 14.90
N GLY A 158 -16.91 13.42 14.96
CA GLY A 158 -17.83 14.36 15.61
C GLY A 158 -18.21 15.57 14.74
N LYS A 159 -17.86 15.56 13.45
CA LYS A 159 -18.23 16.60 12.47
C LYS A 159 -19.12 16.02 11.37
N SER A 160 -20.19 16.70 11.00
CA SER A 160 -21.00 16.33 9.82
C SER A 160 -20.41 16.91 8.54
N LEU A 161 -20.49 16.15 7.44
CA LEU A 161 -20.05 16.59 6.12
C LEU A 161 -21.26 16.94 5.25
N PRO A 162 -21.18 17.95 4.38
CA PRO A 162 -22.34 18.46 3.68
C PRO A 162 -22.66 17.71 2.37
N PHE A 163 -22.48 16.39 2.32
CA PHE A 163 -22.73 15.59 1.12
C PHE A 163 -24.17 15.68 0.60
N GLU A 164 -25.16 15.73 1.50
CA GLU A 164 -26.58 15.90 1.12
C GLU A 164 -26.81 17.17 0.28
N LYS A 165 -26.06 18.24 0.55
CA LYS A 165 -26.16 19.50 -0.19
C LYS A 165 -25.50 19.43 -1.57
N LEU A 166 -24.62 18.45 -1.81
CA LEU A 166 -23.93 18.24 -3.08
C LEU A 166 -24.59 17.17 -3.96
N GLU A 167 -25.50 16.36 -3.44
CA GLU A 167 -26.04 15.19 -4.14
C GLU A 167 -26.59 15.53 -5.54
N SER A 168 -27.40 16.60 -5.64
CA SER A 168 -27.97 17.02 -6.92
C SER A 168 -26.90 17.46 -7.93
N ALA A 169 -25.86 18.18 -7.48
CA ALA A 169 -24.76 18.63 -8.32
C ALA A 169 -23.88 17.45 -8.77
N MET A 170 -23.57 16.53 -7.85
CA MET A 170 -22.81 15.32 -8.15
C MET A 170 -23.54 14.40 -9.13
N LYS A 171 -24.86 14.24 -8.95
CA LYS A 171 -25.70 13.48 -9.87
C LYS A 171 -25.75 14.11 -11.26
N ALA A 172 -25.82 15.44 -11.35
CA ALA A 172 -25.80 16.15 -12.62
C ALA A 172 -24.43 16.03 -13.33
N ALA A 173 -23.34 16.02 -12.57
CA ALA A 173 -21.98 15.84 -13.09
C ALA A 173 -21.69 14.40 -13.56
N GLY A 174 -22.30 13.40 -12.90
CA GLY A 174 -22.06 11.99 -13.22
C GLY A 174 -20.58 11.60 -13.05
N LYS A 175 -20.08 10.74 -13.96
CA LYS A 175 -18.70 10.23 -13.90
C LYS A 175 -17.64 11.29 -14.24
N ASP A 176 -18.03 12.39 -14.87
CA ASP A 176 -17.10 13.47 -15.24
C ASP A 176 -16.69 14.32 -14.03
N GLY A 177 -17.44 14.24 -12.93
CA GLY A 177 -17.17 14.98 -11.70
C GLY A 177 -17.41 16.49 -11.82
N ILE A 178 -17.20 17.21 -10.72
CA ILE A 178 -17.38 18.66 -10.65
C ILE A 178 -16.03 19.36 -10.73
N ASN A 179 -15.85 20.20 -11.75
CA ASN A 179 -14.67 21.04 -11.85
C ASN A 179 -14.79 22.27 -10.93
N ALA A 180 -14.48 22.09 -9.65
CA ALA A 180 -14.59 23.13 -8.63
C ALA A 180 -13.57 24.27 -8.82
N TYR A 181 -12.45 24.00 -9.49
CA TYR A 181 -11.44 25.00 -9.78
C TYR A 181 -12.01 26.19 -10.57
N VAL A 182 -12.79 25.92 -11.62
CA VAL A 182 -13.33 26.96 -12.52
C VAL A 182 -14.59 27.64 -12.02
N LEU A 183 -15.19 27.15 -10.93
CA LEU A 183 -16.34 27.79 -10.30
C LEU A 183 -15.96 29.15 -9.70
N ALA A 184 -16.90 30.10 -9.72
CA ALA A 184 -16.74 31.40 -9.12
C ALA A 184 -16.44 31.28 -7.62
N ALA A 185 -15.66 32.22 -7.06
CA ALA A 185 -15.25 32.16 -5.65
C ALA A 185 -16.42 32.16 -4.65
N ASN A 186 -17.57 32.75 -5.03
CA ASN A 186 -18.79 32.79 -4.23
C ASN A 186 -19.81 31.70 -4.61
N ASP A 187 -19.44 30.74 -5.46
CA ASP A 187 -20.31 29.62 -5.82
C ASP A 187 -20.51 28.69 -4.60
N PRO A 188 -21.76 28.43 -4.17
CA PRO A 188 -22.02 27.55 -3.03
C PRO A 188 -21.46 26.13 -3.21
N THR A 189 -21.49 25.59 -4.42
CA THR A 189 -20.97 24.25 -4.75
C THR A 189 -19.47 24.18 -4.50
N LYS A 190 -18.74 25.24 -4.88
CA LYS A 190 -17.30 25.34 -4.64
C LYS A 190 -16.99 25.31 -3.14
N ALA A 191 -17.72 26.09 -2.33
CA ALA A 191 -17.53 26.12 -0.88
C ALA A 191 -17.78 24.76 -0.23
N LEU A 192 -18.82 24.03 -0.66
CA LEU A 192 -19.14 22.69 -0.18
C LEU A 192 -18.04 21.67 -0.54
N ILE A 193 -17.57 21.68 -1.79
CA ILE A 193 -16.47 20.82 -2.25
C ILE A 193 -15.18 21.15 -1.51
N GLN A 194 -14.91 22.45 -1.26
CA GLN A 194 -13.73 22.88 -0.52
C GLN A 194 -13.76 22.37 0.93
N GLU A 195 -14.91 22.39 1.60
CA GLU A 195 -15.05 21.82 2.95
C GLU A 195 -14.78 20.31 2.96
N ILE A 196 -15.40 19.56 2.06
CA ILE A 196 -15.23 18.09 1.98
C ILE A 196 -13.78 17.74 1.63
N SER A 197 -13.22 18.40 0.62
CA SER A 197 -11.83 18.16 0.20
C SER A 197 -10.85 18.52 1.30
N LYS A 198 -11.11 19.57 2.08
CA LYS A 198 -10.27 19.94 3.23
C LYS A 198 -10.26 18.85 4.30
N GLU A 199 -11.43 18.34 4.68
CA GLU A 199 -11.54 17.27 5.69
C GLU A 199 -10.91 15.97 5.20
N ALA A 200 -11.15 15.58 3.94
CA ALA A 200 -10.53 14.40 3.35
C ALA A 200 -9.00 14.54 3.29
N MET A 201 -8.47 15.69 2.85
CA MET A 201 -7.02 15.91 2.77
C MET A 201 -6.34 16.05 4.14
N ILE A 202 -7.07 16.38 5.21
CA ILE A 202 -6.56 16.30 6.60
C ILE A 202 -6.32 14.84 7.02
N ASP A 203 -7.12 13.92 6.50
CA ASP A 203 -7.00 12.50 6.77
C ASP A 203 -5.88 11.82 5.96
N LEU A 204 -5.36 12.47 4.90
CA LEU A 204 -4.23 11.96 4.09
C LEU A 204 -2.88 12.57 4.53
N GLY A 205 -1.77 12.01 4.06
CA GLY A 205 -0.43 12.54 4.30
C GLY A 205 0.42 11.63 5.18
N VAL A 206 1.17 12.22 6.12
CA VAL A 206 2.04 11.50 7.04
C VAL A 206 1.73 11.88 8.48
N GLY A 207 1.84 10.92 9.41
CA GLY A 207 1.79 11.14 10.85
C GLY A 207 3.07 10.68 11.52
N VAL A 208 3.50 11.44 12.53
CA VAL A 208 4.58 11.04 13.44
C VAL A 208 3.97 10.92 14.83
N ILE A 209 4.05 9.74 15.44
CA ILE A 209 3.55 9.47 16.79
C ILE A 209 4.66 8.94 17.67
N SER A 210 4.69 9.35 18.94
CA SER A 210 5.69 8.87 19.91
C SER A 210 5.19 7.63 20.63
N LEU A 211 6.00 6.58 20.67
CA LEU A 211 5.66 5.31 21.30
C LEU A 211 6.66 4.94 22.39
N ARG A 212 6.17 4.20 23.40
CA ARG A 212 6.99 3.51 24.39
C ARG A 212 6.45 2.11 24.62
N ARG A 213 7.34 1.15 24.82
CA ARG A 213 7.01 -0.21 25.24
C ARG A 213 7.04 -0.33 26.75
N ASN A 214 5.92 -0.76 27.32
CA ASN A 214 5.75 -1.02 28.74
C ASN A 214 6.44 -2.33 29.17
N PRO A 215 6.67 -2.54 30.49
CA PRO A 215 7.29 -3.77 31.00
C PRO A 215 6.54 -5.07 30.65
N ASP A 216 5.23 -5.00 30.42
CA ASP A 216 4.39 -6.13 29.99
C ASP A 216 4.55 -6.47 28.50
N GLY A 217 5.32 -5.68 27.76
CA GLY A 217 5.59 -5.85 26.34
C GLY A 217 4.70 -5.01 25.42
N LYS A 218 3.69 -4.30 25.93
CA LYS A 218 2.75 -3.52 25.11
C LYS A 218 3.35 -2.19 24.68
N TRP A 219 3.12 -1.81 23.43
CA TRP A 219 3.44 -0.48 22.92
C TRP A 219 2.27 0.50 23.16
N VAL A 220 2.57 1.67 23.70
CA VAL A 220 1.59 2.72 24.01
C VAL A 220 2.04 4.07 23.47
N ARG A 221 1.08 4.91 23.07
CA ARG A 221 1.38 6.30 22.69
C ARG A 221 1.80 7.12 23.90
N THR A 222 2.89 7.87 23.77
CA THR A 222 3.32 8.82 24.80
C THR A 222 2.70 10.21 24.63
N ASN A 223 2.14 10.49 23.44
CA ASN A 223 1.51 11.77 23.08
C ASN A 223 2.45 12.97 23.34
N SER A 224 3.70 12.82 22.89
CA SER A 224 4.73 13.85 23.03
C SER A 224 4.39 15.12 22.25
N LYS A 225 5.10 16.21 22.53
CA LYS A 225 5.00 17.47 21.75
C LYS A 225 5.53 17.34 20.32
N ALA A 226 6.26 16.28 20.01
CA ALA A 226 6.76 16.03 18.65
C ALA A 226 5.73 15.33 17.75
N ASP A 227 4.65 14.80 18.35
CA ASP A 227 3.57 14.16 17.61
C ASP A 227 2.89 15.20 16.71
N ARG A 228 2.81 14.91 15.41
CA ARG A 228 2.34 15.87 14.41
C ARG A 228 1.81 15.18 13.16
N ARG A 229 1.05 15.94 12.37
CA ARG A 229 0.60 15.56 11.03
C ARG A 229 1.21 16.48 9.98
N ILE A 230 1.63 15.88 8.86
CA ILE A 230 1.92 16.55 7.60
C ILE A 230 0.80 16.11 6.67
N THR A 231 -0.24 16.93 6.50
CA THR A 231 -1.46 16.52 5.80
C THR A 231 -1.39 16.83 4.30
N GLY A 232 -2.39 16.38 3.54
CA GLY A 232 -2.57 16.75 2.13
C GLY A 232 -2.71 18.26 1.88
N ILE A 233 -2.92 19.06 2.93
CA ILE A 233 -3.04 20.53 2.85
C ILE A 233 -2.11 21.28 3.81
N SER A 234 -1.07 20.65 4.37
CA SER A 234 -0.04 21.38 5.13
C SER A 234 0.59 22.45 4.25
N GLY A 235 0.74 23.67 4.78
CA GLY A 235 1.17 24.85 4.03
C GLY A 235 0.03 25.67 3.42
N LEU A 236 -1.19 25.14 3.27
CA LEU A 236 -2.31 25.88 2.67
C LEU A 236 -2.70 27.11 3.50
N GLU A 237 -2.78 26.96 4.82
CA GLU A 237 -3.22 28.02 5.75
C GLU A 237 -2.21 28.33 6.86
N ASP A 238 -1.27 27.41 7.13
CA ASP A 238 -0.38 27.45 8.29
C ASP A 238 1.08 27.80 7.93
N GLY A 239 1.40 27.94 6.65
CA GLY A 239 2.74 28.24 6.14
C GLY A 239 3.75 27.10 6.29
N ARG A 240 3.34 25.90 6.71
CA ARG A 240 4.19 24.71 6.91
C ARG A 240 4.42 23.95 5.59
N TYR A 241 4.96 24.67 4.61
CA TYR A 241 5.22 24.14 3.27
C TYR A 241 6.29 23.04 3.28
N LEU A 242 6.10 22.04 2.43
CA LEU A 242 7.15 21.11 2.06
C LEU A 242 8.21 21.82 1.21
N LYS A 243 9.45 21.35 1.33
CA LYS A 243 10.59 21.84 0.54
C LYS A 243 10.81 20.96 -0.68
N SER A 244 11.62 21.44 -1.62
CA SER A 244 12.07 20.65 -2.76
C SER A 244 13.54 20.90 -3.09
N THR A 245 14.20 19.90 -3.68
CA THR A 245 15.59 19.98 -4.15
C THR A 245 15.75 19.30 -5.51
N GLY A 246 16.85 19.56 -6.21
CA GLY A 246 17.16 18.94 -7.50
C GLY A 246 16.60 19.70 -8.72
N PRO A 247 16.79 19.17 -9.93
CA PRO A 247 16.59 19.93 -11.17
C PRO A 247 15.16 20.39 -11.42
N ALA A 248 14.14 19.65 -10.96
CA ALA A 248 12.74 20.04 -11.18
C ALA A 248 12.33 21.32 -10.41
N VAL A 249 13.12 21.76 -9.42
CA VAL A 249 12.95 23.06 -8.75
C VAL A 249 12.99 24.22 -9.74
N SER A 250 13.82 24.13 -10.78
CA SER A 250 13.86 25.13 -11.86
C SER A 250 12.50 25.28 -12.54
N ILE A 251 11.82 24.16 -12.80
CA ILE A 251 10.50 24.11 -13.42
C ILE A 251 9.44 24.63 -12.45
N PHE A 252 9.51 24.26 -11.16
CA PHE A 252 8.57 24.71 -10.12
C PHE A 252 8.52 26.24 -9.97
N ARG A 253 9.62 26.93 -10.29
CA ARG A 253 9.73 28.40 -10.22
C ARG A 253 9.33 29.12 -11.52
N LYS A 254 9.03 28.39 -12.60
CA LYS A 254 8.58 29.00 -13.86
C LYS A 254 7.21 29.65 -13.70
N LYS A 255 6.90 30.59 -14.59
CA LYS A 255 5.60 31.24 -14.70
C LYS A 255 4.94 30.82 -16.01
N GLY A 256 3.63 30.57 -15.99
CA GLY A 256 2.87 30.19 -17.19
C GLY A 256 1.89 29.03 -16.95
N LYS A 257 1.54 28.34 -18.03
CA LYS A 257 0.52 27.26 -18.11
C LYS A 257 0.58 26.32 -16.89
N GLY A 258 -0.42 26.36 -16.01
CA GLY A 258 -0.55 25.43 -14.88
C GLY A 258 0.38 25.65 -13.67
N TYR A 259 1.14 26.75 -13.60
CA TYR A 259 2.12 27.05 -12.52
C TYR A 259 1.81 28.27 -11.66
N ASP A 260 0.71 28.98 -11.91
CA ASP A 260 0.45 30.26 -11.21
C ASP A 260 -0.18 30.08 -9.82
N ASP A 261 0.38 29.17 -9.01
CA ASP A 261 0.01 28.97 -7.61
C ASP A 261 0.65 30.03 -6.68
N LYS A 262 1.60 30.82 -7.22
CA LYS A 262 2.36 31.88 -6.52
C LYS A 262 3.23 31.35 -5.36
N LEU A 263 3.52 30.04 -5.34
CA LEU A 263 4.32 29.38 -4.31
C LEU A 263 5.79 29.19 -4.73
N GLY A 264 6.08 29.26 -6.03
CA GLY A 264 7.39 28.90 -6.56
C GLY A 264 7.68 27.44 -6.27
N ASP A 265 8.79 27.14 -5.60
CA ASP A 265 9.21 25.77 -5.22
C ASP A 265 8.67 25.30 -3.87
N LYS A 266 7.85 26.11 -3.18
CA LYS A 266 7.09 25.66 -2.01
C LYS A 266 5.94 24.76 -2.45
N ILE A 267 5.65 23.76 -1.62
CA ILE A 267 4.66 22.72 -1.93
C ILE A 267 3.65 22.63 -0.79
N ILE A 268 2.37 22.60 -1.14
CA ILE A 268 1.27 22.35 -0.21
C ILE A 268 1.05 20.85 -0.11
N GLY A 269 1.25 20.33 1.09
CA GLY A 269 0.91 18.97 1.48
C GLY A 269 1.60 17.85 0.71
N THR A 270 1.24 16.65 1.12
CA THR A 270 1.56 15.37 0.48
C THR A 270 0.37 14.44 0.71
N PHE A 271 0.01 13.64 -0.28
CA PHE A 271 -1.17 12.79 -0.25
C PHE A 271 -1.00 11.61 -1.18
N ASN A 272 -1.86 10.60 -1.00
CA ASN A 272 -1.66 9.30 -1.63
C ASN A 272 -0.28 8.75 -1.26
N ASN A 273 0.04 8.89 0.04
CA ASN A 273 1.26 8.37 0.63
C ASN A 273 1.05 6.87 0.84
N CYS A 274 1.65 6.07 -0.02
CA CYS A 274 1.53 4.62 -0.03
C CYS A 274 2.55 4.00 0.94
N ALA A 275 3.45 3.15 0.46
CA ALA A 275 4.57 2.58 1.20
C ALA A 275 5.72 3.59 1.39
N GLY A 276 6.93 3.12 1.65
CA GLY A 276 8.05 3.99 1.95
C GLY A 276 9.36 3.27 2.19
N GLY A 277 10.28 3.93 2.88
CA GLY A 277 11.55 3.36 3.27
C GLY A 277 12.15 4.07 4.47
N THR A 278 13.04 3.37 5.18
CA THR A 278 13.74 3.91 6.34
C THR A 278 15.21 4.09 6.02
N THR A 279 15.73 5.30 6.19
CA THR A 279 17.15 5.55 5.91
C THR A 279 18.01 5.10 7.11
N PRO A 280 19.26 4.62 6.86
CA PRO A 280 20.18 4.27 7.93
C PRO A 280 20.57 5.44 8.85
N TRP A 281 20.31 6.69 8.45
CA TRP A 281 20.56 7.90 9.23
C TRP A 281 19.33 8.40 10.01
N GLY A 282 18.25 7.61 10.06
CA GLY A 282 17.10 7.87 10.93
C GLY A 282 16.11 8.89 10.39
N THR A 283 15.99 9.00 9.07
CA THR A 283 14.88 9.68 8.38
C THR A 283 13.97 8.66 7.72
N VAL A 284 12.75 9.08 7.38
CA VAL A 284 11.75 8.27 6.69
C VAL A 284 11.49 8.86 5.32
N LEU A 285 11.39 8.00 4.31
CA LEU A 285 10.98 8.33 2.95
C LEU A 285 9.55 7.85 2.77
N SER A 286 8.62 8.78 2.61
CA SER A 286 7.22 8.50 2.28
C SER A 286 7.02 8.64 0.77
N CYS A 287 6.27 7.73 0.14
CA CYS A 287 6.14 7.67 -1.31
C CYS A 287 4.75 8.12 -1.76
N GLU A 288 4.67 9.09 -2.67
CA GLU A 288 3.42 9.48 -3.33
C GLU A 288 3.15 8.59 -4.55
N GLU A 289 2.02 7.88 -4.57
CA GLU A 289 1.77 6.77 -5.49
C GLU A 289 0.66 7.13 -6.50
N ASN A 290 -0.61 6.91 -6.17
CA ASN A 290 -1.77 7.25 -7.00
C ASN A 290 -2.16 8.75 -6.95
N PHE A 291 -1.17 9.65 -6.99
CA PHE A 291 -1.37 11.10 -6.95
C PHE A 291 -2.23 11.64 -8.12
N GLN A 292 -2.27 10.92 -9.26
CA GLN A 292 -3.11 11.27 -10.41
C GLN A 292 -4.60 11.30 -10.06
N ASP A 293 -4.99 10.68 -8.95
CA ASP A 293 -6.37 10.70 -8.48
C ASP A 293 -6.78 12.00 -7.83
N PHE A 294 -5.83 12.89 -7.55
CA PHE A 294 -6.07 14.16 -6.86
C PHE A 294 -5.72 15.36 -7.73
N VAL A 295 -4.74 15.21 -8.62
CA VAL A 295 -4.19 16.27 -9.48
C VAL A 295 -3.88 15.75 -10.90
N PRO A 296 -3.79 16.61 -11.92
CA PRO A 296 -3.39 16.19 -13.25
C PRO A 296 -1.98 15.58 -13.28
N GLU A 297 -1.86 14.35 -13.74
CA GLU A 297 -0.56 13.72 -13.92
C GLU A 297 0.24 14.23 -15.12
N PRO A 298 -0.34 14.36 -16.34
CA PRO A 298 0.41 14.72 -17.53
C PRO A 298 0.98 16.15 -17.49
N VAL A 299 2.11 16.32 -18.20
CA VAL A 299 2.84 17.60 -18.27
C VAL A 299 3.09 18.04 -19.72
N ASN A 300 3.34 19.34 -19.89
CA ASN A 300 3.76 19.96 -21.14
C ASN A 300 5.24 19.64 -21.45
N SER A 301 5.69 20.00 -22.65
CA SER A 301 7.06 19.77 -23.13
C SER A 301 8.15 20.39 -22.26
N ASP A 302 7.87 21.48 -21.55
CA ASP A 302 8.82 22.13 -20.65
C ASP A 302 8.73 21.61 -19.20
N GLY A 303 8.07 20.46 -18.98
CA GLY A 303 7.79 19.90 -17.66
C GLY A 303 6.61 20.57 -16.96
N SER A 304 5.93 21.53 -17.59
CA SER A 304 4.84 22.23 -16.92
C SER A 304 3.59 21.33 -16.67
N SER A 305 3.10 21.14 -15.43
CA SER A 305 1.73 20.67 -15.12
C SER A 305 0.67 21.20 -16.08
N PHE A 306 -0.27 20.32 -16.38
CA PHE A 306 -1.56 20.71 -16.94
C PHE A 306 -2.36 21.55 -15.93
N ASP A 307 -3.33 22.31 -16.45
CA ASP A 307 -4.20 23.14 -15.64
C ASP A 307 -5.02 22.30 -14.63
N PRO A 308 -5.18 22.75 -13.36
CA PRO A 308 -5.93 21.99 -12.35
C PRO A 308 -7.35 21.59 -12.79
N SER A 309 -7.97 22.33 -13.71
CA SER A 309 -9.27 22.01 -14.32
C SER A 309 -9.32 20.64 -15.02
N LYS A 310 -8.17 20.00 -15.28
CA LYS A 310 -8.09 18.67 -15.92
C LYS A 310 -8.34 17.49 -14.98
N LYS A 311 -8.49 17.72 -13.67
CA LYS A 311 -8.91 16.69 -12.72
C LYS A 311 -10.07 17.24 -11.90
N ALA A 312 -11.29 16.79 -12.18
CA ALA A 312 -12.48 17.23 -11.44
C ALA A 312 -12.61 16.49 -10.11
N PHE A 313 -13.29 17.10 -9.14
CA PHE A 313 -13.71 16.44 -7.91
C PHE A 313 -14.73 15.34 -8.22
N PHE A 314 -14.53 14.16 -7.66
CA PHE A 314 -15.49 13.06 -7.79
C PHE A 314 -15.58 12.22 -6.51
N LYS A 315 -16.69 11.49 -6.41
CA LYS A 315 -16.93 10.44 -5.42
C LYS A 315 -17.70 9.32 -6.10
N ASP A 316 -17.21 8.10 -6.00
CA ASP A 316 -17.94 6.89 -6.41
C ASP A 316 -18.19 5.96 -5.21
N ASP A 317 -18.45 4.68 -5.51
CA ASP A 317 -18.75 3.64 -4.53
C ASP A 317 -17.48 3.03 -3.91
N GLU A 318 -16.29 3.38 -4.41
CA GLU A 318 -15.00 2.90 -3.90
C GLU A 318 -14.24 4.06 -3.23
N GLN A 319 -14.03 5.17 -3.94
CA GLN A 319 -13.13 6.24 -3.51
C GLN A 319 -13.60 7.66 -3.83
N MET A 320 -12.86 8.64 -3.31
CA MET A 320 -12.98 10.05 -3.65
C MET A 320 -11.69 10.57 -4.26
N GLY A 321 -11.81 11.42 -5.29
CA GLY A 321 -10.66 12.02 -5.94
C GLY A 321 -10.93 13.45 -6.43
N GLY A 322 -9.94 14.02 -7.09
CA GLY A 322 -9.88 15.42 -7.49
C GLY A 322 -9.84 16.38 -6.30
N LEU A 323 -9.44 15.92 -5.11
CA LEU A 323 -9.46 16.75 -3.90
C LEU A 323 -8.48 17.93 -3.98
N GLY A 324 -7.45 17.84 -4.82
CA GLY A 324 -6.52 18.94 -5.09
C GLY A 324 -7.09 20.01 -6.05
N ASN A 325 -8.14 19.69 -6.81
CA ASN A 325 -8.71 20.56 -7.85
C ASN A 325 -9.18 21.90 -7.28
N VAL A 326 -9.98 21.85 -6.21
CA VAL A 326 -10.62 23.04 -5.63
C VAL A 326 -9.59 24.02 -5.04
N PHE A 327 -8.41 23.53 -4.67
CA PHE A 327 -7.30 24.33 -4.16
C PHE A 327 -6.31 24.78 -5.24
N GLY A 328 -6.51 24.37 -6.50
CA GLY A 328 -5.64 24.73 -7.62
C GLY A 328 -4.24 24.13 -7.52
N LEU A 329 -4.10 22.93 -6.92
CA LEU A 329 -2.80 22.29 -6.74
C LEU A 329 -2.18 21.89 -8.09
N ALA A 330 -0.91 22.25 -8.31
CA ALA A 330 -0.18 21.95 -9.54
C ALA A 330 0.34 20.51 -9.54
N GLY A 331 -0.10 19.70 -10.50
CA GLY A 331 0.10 18.25 -10.47
C GLY A 331 1.55 17.76 -10.61
N ASN A 332 2.41 18.56 -11.22
CA ASN A 332 3.85 18.28 -11.34
C ASN A 332 4.60 18.31 -9.98
N LYS A 333 3.99 18.86 -8.93
CA LYS A 333 4.56 18.93 -7.57
C LYS A 333 4.25 17.69 -6.73
N TYR A 334 3.55 16.70 -7.28
CA TYR A 334 3.15 15.46 -6.61
C TYR A 334 3.60 14.23 -7.40
N GLY A 335 3.67 13.08 -6.74
CA GLY A 335 4.27 11.86 -7.29
C GLY A 335 5.77 11.78 -7.02
N TRP A 336 6.21 12.28 -5.87
CA TRP A 336 7.61 12.25 -5.46
C TRP A 336 7.73 11.53 -4.11
N MET A 337 8.92 11.00 -3.81
CA MET A 337 9.28 10.69 -2.43
C MET A 337 9.45 11.95 -1.58
N VAL A 338 9.00 11.87 -0.33
CA VAL A 338 9.11 12.90 0.71
C VAL A 338 10.00 12.37 1.85
N GLU A 339 11.20 12.94 2.02
CA GLU A 339 12.04 12.65 3.18
C GLU A 339 11.63 13.51 4.38
N LEU A 340 11.48 12.91 5.56
CA LEU A 340 11.26 13.62 6.82
C LEU A 340 12.08 13.03 7.98
N ASP A 341 12.54 13.89 8.88
CA ASP A 341 13.13 13.50 10.16
C ASP A 341 12.05 13.46 11.26
N PRO A 342 11.62 12.27 11.72
CA PRO A 342 10.58 12.18 12.75
C PRO A 342 11.05 12.79 14.08
N ALA A 343 12.34 12.78 14.37
CA ALA A 343 12.91 13.36 15.59
C ALA A 343 13.02 14.90 15.56
N ASN A 344 12.90 15.52 14.39
CA ASN A 344 12.86 16.98 14.27
C ASN A 344 11.41 17.49 14.12
N PRO A 345 10.79 18.06 15.16
CA PRO A 345 9.38 18.49 15.11
C PRO A 345 9.10 19.62 14.12
N ASN A 346 10.14 20.30 13.61
CA ASN A 346 10.02 21.37 12.63
C ASN A 346 10.26 20.89 11.19
N ASP A 347 10.49 19.59 10.98
CA ASP A 347 10.59 19.02 9.64
C ASP A 347 9.21 18.56 9.15
N TYR A 348 8.79 19.15 8.04
CA TYR A 348 7.51 18.90 7.36
C TYR A 348 7.68 18.15 6.05
N GLY A 349 8.90 17.78 5.68
CA GLY A 349 9.17 16.99 4.49
C GLY A 349 9.92 17.75 3.39
N THR A 350 10.78 17.02 2.69
CA THR A 350 11.52 17.50 1.52
C THR A 350 11.36 16.53 0.35
N LYS A 351 10.93 17.06 -0.81
CA LYS A 351 10.85 16.30 -2.06
C LYS A 351 12.18 16.35 -2.82
N HIS A 352 12.84 15.21 -2.99
CA HIS A 352 14.12 15.11 -3.69
C HIS A 352 13.91 14.72 -5.15
N THR A 353 13.95 15.70 -6.05
CA THR A 353 13.46 15.50 -7.43
C THR A 353 14.40 14.65 -8.29
N TRP A 354 15.64 14.43 -7.87
CA TRP A 354 16.52 13.45 -8.50
C TRP A 354 16.04 11.99 -8.37
N LEU A 355 15.10 11.72 -7.46
CA LEU A 355 14.49 10.40 -7.32
C LEU A 355 13.43 10.12 -8.39
N GLY A 356 13.10 11.12 -9.22
CA GLY A 356 12.10 11.01 -10.29
C GLY A 356 10.67 11.22 -9.80
N ARG A 357 9.77 11.51 -10.73
CA ARG A 357 8.34 11.61 -10.49
C ARG A 357 7.59 10.51 -11.21
N TYR A 358 6.92 9.68 -10.42
CA TYR A 358 6.09 8.57 -10.86
C TYR A 358 5.25 8.08 -9.66
N ARG A 359 4.51 6.98 -9.83
CA ARG A 359 3.69 6.41 -8.75
C ARG A 359 4.57 5.58 -7.83
N HIS A 360 5.24 6.23 -6.89
CA HIS A 360 6.19 5.54 -6.02
C HIS A 360 5.44 4.63 -5.05
N GLU A 361 5.80 3.36 -5.02
CA GLU A 361 5.33 2.48 -3.95
C GLU A 361 6.23 2.63 -2.72
N ALA A 362 7.44 2.07 -2.78
CA ALA A 362 8.39 1.99 -1.69
C ALA A 362 9.81 2.34 -2.13
N VAL A 363 10.76 2.26 -1.19
CA VAL A 363 12.17 2.50 -1.48
C VAL A 363 13.14 1.65 -0.68
N GLY A 364 13.90 0.82 -1.41
CA GLY A 364 15.04 0.09 -0.88
C GLY A 364 16.28 0.99 -0.78
N VAL A 365 16.91 1.06 0.40
CA VAL A 365 18.05 1.94 0.67
C VAL A 365 19.36 1.17 0.85
N LEU A 366 20.34 1.40 -0.03
CA LEU A 366 21.68 0.83 0.09
C LEU A 366 22.73 1.93 0.36
N ALA A 367 23.21 2.00 1.61
CA ALA A 367 24.20 2.98 2.05
C ALA A 367 25.46 2.29 2.58
N ILE A 368 26.54 2.29 1.78
CA ILE A 368 27.82 1.63 2.12
C ILE A 368 28.93 2.69 2.23
N ALA A 369 29.67 2.67 3.34
CA ALA A 369 30.79 3.59 3.55
C ALA A 369 31.82 3.52 2.40
N GLY A 370 32.27 4.68 1.92
CA GLY A 370 33.20 4.82 0.79
C GLY A 370 32.55 4.68 -0.59
N LYS A 371 31.26 4.35 -0.68
CA LYS A 371 30.51 4.16 -1.93
C LYS A 371 29.44 5.25 -2.11
N PRO A 372 28.95 5.45 -3.35
CA PRO A 372 27.73 6.23 -3.56
C PRO A 372 26.53 5.65 -2.79
N LEU A 373 25.59 6.52 -2.43
CA LEU A 373 24.25 6.11 -2.00
C LEU A 373 23.49 5.56 -3.21
N ALA A 374 22.77 4.45 -3.03
CA ALA A 374 21.79 3.97 -4.00
C ALA A 374 20.41 3.78 -3.37
N PHE A 375 19.37 4.17 -4.12
CA PHE A 375 17.97 3.87 -3.82
C PHE A 375 17.34 3.09 -4.96
N TYR A 376 16.41 2.21 -4.64
CA TYR A 376 15.64 1.41 -5.60
C TYR A 376 14.16 1.61 -5.35
N SER A 377 13.35 1.81 -6.38
CA SER A 377 11.92 2.09 -6.20
C SER A 377 11.11 1.70 -7.43
N GLY A 378 9.95 1.12 -7.21
CA GLY A 378 8.96 0.80 -8.24
C GLY A 378 8.09 2.01 -8.60
N CYS A 379 7.67 2.07 -9.87
CA CYS A 379 6.48 2.81 -10.26
C CYS A 379 5.31 1.83 -10.29
N ASP A 380 4.42 1.84 -9.29
CA ASP A 380 3.25 0.98 -9.34
C ASP A 380 2.26 1.49 -10.40
N ARG A 381 2.36 0.85 -11.54
CA ARG A 381 1.52 1.05 -12.71
C ARG A 381 1.55 -0.22 -13.51
N ARG A 382 0.45 -0.53 -14.17
CA ARG A 382 0.46 -1.53 -15.25
C ARG A 382 1.34 -0.99 -16.37
N SER A 383 2.50 -1.63 -16.62
CA SER A 383 3.62 -1.12 -17.44
C SER A 383 4.64 -0.22 -16.73
N GLY A 384 4.57 -0.12 -15.41
CA GLY A 384 5.54 0.62 -14.58
C GLY A 384 6.97 0.10 -14.68
N HIS A 385 7.91 0.78 -14.05
CA HIS A 385 9.34 0.44 -14.13
C HIS A 385 9.95 0.28 -12.74
N LEU A 386 11.05 -0.46 -12.68
CA LEU A 386 11.97 -0.41 -11.54
C LEU A 386 13.03 0.65 -11.81
N TYR A 387 13.25 1.54 -10.83
CA TYR A 387 14.24 2.60 -10.89
C TYR A 387 15.36 2.40 -9.89
N LYS A 388 16.49 3.03 -10.20
CA LYS A 388 17.65 3.17 -9.33
C LYS A 388 18.11 4.62 -9.34
N PHE A 389 18.29 5.21 -8.17
CA PHE A 389 19.04 6.46 -8.03
C PHE A 389 20.44 6.17 -7.51
N VAL A 390 21.45 6.89 -8.01
CA VAL A 390 22.83 6.87 -7.50
C VAL A 390 23.32 8.29 -7.24
N SER A 391 23.77 8.57 -6.01
CA SER A 391 24.28 9.88 -5.65
C SER A 391 25.63 10.19 -6.30
N SER A 392 25.90 11.45 -6.61
CA SER A 392 27.24 11.87 -7.09
C SER A 392 28.30 11.84 -5.98
N GLY A 393 27.87 12.07 -4.73
CA GLY A 393 28.72 11.99 -3.54
C GLY A 393 28.88 10.55 -3.03
N LYS A 394 29.66 10.40 -1.96
CA LYS A 394 29.89 9.12 -1.28
C LYS A 394 29.41 9.19 0.17
N ILE A 395 28.90 8.08 0.67
CA ILE A 395 28.63 7.85 2.08
C ILE A 395 29.97 7.75 2.82
N THR A 396 30.13 8.51 3.90
CA THR A 396 31.28 8.36 4.81
C THR A 396 30.90 7.50 6.00
N ASN A 397 29.81 7.87 6.67
CA ASN A 397 29.18 7.10 7.74
C ASN A 397 27.70 6.90 7.38
N PRO A 398 27.20 5.66 7.20
CA PRO A 398 25.79 5.41 6.86
C PRO A 398 24.78 6.01 7.84
N ALA A 399 25.13 6.13 9.13
CA ALA A 399 24.23 6.66 10.16
C ALA A 399 24.22 8.20 10.27
N ASP A 400 25.04 8.91 9.48
CA ASP A 400 25.14 10.37 9.57
C ASP A 400 23.93 11.05 8.90
N LYS A 401 23.17 11.84 9.69
CA LYS A 401 22.03 12.65 9.19
C LYS A 401 22.40 13.59 8.06
N ALA A 402 23.68 13.96 7.90
CA ALA A 402 24.13 14.75 6.77
C ALA A 402 24.00 14.02 5.42
N ASN A 403 23.73 12.71 5.40
CA ASN A 403 23.55 11.92 4.18
C ASN A 403 22.34 12.34 3.35
N SER A 404 21.30 12.96 3.92
CA SER A 404 20.16 13.53 3.17
C SER A 404 20.61 14.48 2.04
N LYS A 405 21.75 15.17 2.21
CA LYS A 405 22.31 16.04 1.16
C LYS A 405 22.67 15.29 -0.12
N LEU A 406 22.94 13.99 -0.04
CA LEU A 406 23.30 13.15 -1.19
C LEU A 406 22.12 12.94 -2.15
N LEU A 407 20.89 13.14 -1.68
CA LEU A 407 19.67 13.08 -2.49
C LEU A 407 19.49 14.31 -3.39
N THR A 408 20.26 15.37 -3.14
CA THR A 408 20.16 16.63 -3.90
C THR A 408 20.93 16.59 -5.21
N ASN A 409 21.81 15.60 -5.43
CA ASN A 409 22.59 15.48 -6.65
C ASN A 409 23.02 14.02 -6.95
N GLY A 410 22.69 13.55 -8.16
CA GLY A 410 22.99 12.19 -8.60
C GLY A 410 22.45 11.93 -10.00
N MET A 411 22.07 10.69 -10.26
CA MET A 411 21.45 10.27 -11.51
C MET A 411 20.36 9.24 -11.24
N LEU A 412 19.24 9.39 -11.94
CA LEU A 412 18.16 8.40 -11.97
C LEU A 412 18.38 7.46 -13.16
N TYR A 413 18.13 6.19 -12.93
CA TYR A 413 18.22 5.13 -13.91
C TYR A 413 16.94 4.30 -13.90
N ALA A 414 16.58 3.74 -15.05
CA ALA A 414 15.49 2.78 -15.18
C ALA A 414 16.04 1.41 -15.59
N ALA A 415 15.45 0.33 -15.07
CA ALA A 415 15.91 -1.03 -15.30
C ALA A 415 15.58 -1.51 -16.72
N LYS A 416 16.54 -2.24 -17.32
CA LYS A 416 16.34 -3.11 -18.47
C LYS A 416 16.58 -4.55 -18.05
N PHE A 417 15.55 -5.39 -18.10
CA PHE A 417 15.64 -6.82 -17.82
C PHE A 417 15.85 -7.60 -19.12
N ASN A 418 16.78 -8.55 -19.10
CA ASN A 418 17.01 -9.51 -20.18
C ASN A 418 16.43 -10.88 -19.78
N PRO A 419 15.83 -11.64 -20.71
CA PRO A 419 15.23 -12.95 -20.41
C PRO A 419 16.18 -14.03 -19.87
N ASP A 420 17.49 -13.81 -19.95
CA ASP A 420 18.54 -14.72 -19.46
C ASP A 420 18.86 -14.52 -17.97
N GLY A 421 18.11 -13.68 -17.26
CA GLY A 421 18.35 -13.37 -15.85
C GLY A 421 19.41 -12.29 -15.61
N THR A 422 19.86 -11.59 -16.66
CA THR A 422 20.71 -10.40 -16.55
C THR A 422 19.91 -9.12 -16.74
N GLY A 423 20.50 -7.98 -16.40
CA GLY A 423 19.93 -6.68 -16.71
C GLY A 423 20.94 -5.55 -16.61
N SER A 424 20.50 -4.36 -16.98
CA SER A 424 21.30 -3.13 -16.98
C SER A 424 20.48 -1.91 -16.59
N TRP A 425 21.16 -0.86 -16.15
CA TRP A 425 20.55 0.41 -15.77
C TRP A 425 20.69 1.46 -16.89
N ILE A 426 19.56 2.01 -17.35
CA ILE A 426 19.51 3.06 -18.38
C ILE A 426 19.40 4.42 -17.70
N ALA A 427 20.41 5.29 -17.87
CA ALA A 427 20.38 6.64 -17.30
C ALA A 427 19.26 7.49 -17.92
N LEU A 428 18.55 8.28 -17.10
CA LEU A 428 17.52 9.21 -17.57
C LEU A 428 18.09 10.63 -17.62
N LYS A 429 18.76 10.92 -18.74
CA LYS A 429 19.42 12.21 -18.99
C LYS A 429 19.23 12.65 -20.44
N ALA A 430 19.50 13.92 -20.72
CA ALA A 430 19.18 14.54 -22.00
C ALA A 430 19.82 13.86 -23.22
N ASP A 431 21.03 13.31 -23.11
CA ASP A 431 21.73 12.62 -24.20
C ASP A 431 21.41 11.12 -24.29
N THR A 432 20.53 10.58 -23.44
CA THR A 432 20.09 9.19 -23.52
C THR A 432 19.33 8.95 -24.83
N PRO A 433 19.72 7.94 -25.63
CA PRO A 433 19.02 7.64 -26.88
C PRO A 433 17.55 7.25 -26.67
N VAL A 434 16.69 7.73 -27.56
CA VAL A 434 15.30 7.27 -27.65
C VAL A 434 15.26 5.88 -28.27
N ASN A 435 14.79 4.90 -27.49
CA ASN A 435 14.68 3.52 -27.92
C ASN A 435 13.52 2.77 -27.24
N PRO A 436 12.26 3.19 -27.45
CA PRO A 436 11.12 2.55 -26.79
C PRO A 436 10.99 1.07 -27.12
N GLU A 437 10.37 0.33 -26.21
CA GLU A 437 9.96 -1.04 -26.47
C GLU A 437 8.83 -1.10 -27.53
N MET A 438 8.69 -2.25 -28.19
CA MET A 438 7.70 -2.44 -29.25
C MET A 438 6.35 -2.85 -28.64
N PRO A 439 5.21 -2.22 -28.98
CA PRO A 439 3.89 -2.63 -28.50
C PRO A 439 3.62 -4.13 -28.58
N SER A 440 4.12 -4.80 -29.62
CA SER A 440 3.94 -6.24 -29.87
C SER A 440 4.49 -7.19 -28.79
N ILE A 441 5.41 -6.73 -27.94
CA ILE A 441 5.96 -7.57 -26.84
C ILE A 441 5.22 -7.40 -25.51
N HIS A 442 4.33 -6.42 -25.40
CA HIS A 442 3.64 -6.10 -24.15
C HIS A 442 2.29 -6.81 -24.04
N ALA A 443 1.92 -7.16 -22.81
CA ALA A 443 0.54 -7.52 -22.52
C ALA A 443 -0.38 -6.34 -22.87
N GLY A 444 -1.45 -6.59 -23.63
CA GLY A 444 -2.36 -5.54 -24.10
C GLY A 444 -1.89 -4.84 -25.38
N GLY A 445 -0.69 -5.11 -25.90
CA GLY A 445 -0.26 -4.66 -27.22
C GLY A 445 -0.06 -3.15 -27.37
N MET A 446 0.32 -2.45 -26.29
CA MET A 446 0.51 -0.99 -26.31
C MET A 446 1.56 -0.51 -25.31
N ILE A 447 2.17 0.64 -25.59
CA ILE A 447 2.95 1.43 -24.62
C ILE A 447 2.55 2.92 -24.68
N THR A 448 2.76 3.67 -23.60
CA THR A 448 2.50 5.11 -23.57
C THR A 448 3.78 5.91 -23.75
N LEU A 449 3.76 6.90 -24.65
CA LEU A 449 4.92 7.74 -24.96
C LEU A 449 4.60 9.23 -24.80
N PRO A 450 5.61 10.08 -24.50
CA PRO A 450 5.44 11.51 -24.44
C PRO A 450 4.87 12.09 -25.74
N LYS A 451 3.77 12.82 -25.66
CA LYS A 451 3.24 13.59 -26.80
C LYS A 451 3.93 14.95 -26.84
N ARG A 452 4.74 15.19 -27.88
CA ARG A 452 5.56 16.40 -28.01
C ARG A 452 5.45 17.02 -29.41
N PRO A 453 5.41 18.35 -29.55
CA PRO A 453 5.57 19.38 -28.49
C PRO A 453 4.29 19.68 -27.68
N ASP A 454 3.13 19.13 -28.05
CA ASP A 454 1.82 19.51 -27.48
C ASP A 454 1.65 19.28 -25.97
N GLY A 455 2.49 18.45 -25.35
CA GLY A 455 2.33 18.00 -23.98
C GLY A 455 1.42 16.78 -23.85
N GLY A 456 1.50 16.13 -22.70
CA GLY A 456 0.75 14.92 -22.38
C GLY A 456 1.36 13.67 -22.98
N ILE A 457 0.51 12.68 -23.26
CA ILE A 457 0.90 11.33 -23.71
C ILE A 457 0.09 10.89 -24.93
N PHE A 458 0.63 9.96 -25.69
CA PHE A 458 -0.12 9.20 -26.68
C PHE A 458 0.12 7.70 -26.49
N LYS A 459 -0.84 6.89 -26.94
CA LYS A 459 -0.74 5.43 -26.92
C LYS A 459 -0.15 4.95 -28.25
N ALA A 460 0.99 4.29 -28.20
CA ALA A 460 1.55 3.57 -29.33
C ALA A 460 1.00 2.14 -29.29
N GLU A 461 0.26 1.76 -30.33
CA GLU A 461 -0.43 0.47 -30.42
C GLU A 461 0.17 -0.41 -31.54
N LYS A 462 1.08 0.16 -32.34
CA LYS A 462 1.76 -0.52 -33.44
C LYS A 462 3.25 -0.24 -33.42
N ASP A 463 4.04 -1.18 -33.91
CA ASP A 463 5.49 -1.05 -33.97
C ASP A 463 5.92 0.10 -34.92
N GLU A 464 5.09 0.45 -35.92
CA GLU A 464 5.30 1.62 -36.78
C GLU A 464 5.18 2.96 -36.03
N ASP A 465 4.40 3.02 -34.95
CA ASP A 465 4.32 4.21 -34.09
C ASP A 465 5.69 4.48 -33.44
N ILE A 466 6.39 3.41 -33.04
CA ILE A 466 7.74 3.49 -32.47
C ILE A 466 8.76 3.93 -33.52
N ALA A 467 8.67 3.39 -34.74
CA ALA A 467 9.53 3.82 -35.84
C ALA A 467 9.36 5.32 -36.12
N THR A 468 8.12 5.80 -36.15
CA THR A 468 7.79 7.22 -36.35
C THR A 468 8.33 8.09 -35.19
N PHE A 469 8.17 7.63 -33.96
CA PHE A 469 8.68 8.32 -32.76
C PHE A 469 10.21 8.47 -32.80
N LYS A 470 10.94 7.38 -33.13
CA LYS A 470 12.41 7.37 -33.26
C LYS A 470 12.93 8.17 -34.46
N GLN A 471 12.12 8.34 -35.50
CA GLN A 471 12.47 9.24 -36.60
C GLN A 471 12.45 10.70 -36.14
N LYS A 472 11.44 11.07 -35.35
CA LYS A 472 11.22 12.43 -34.85
C LYS A 472 12.15 12.83 -33.70
N PHE A 473 12.48 11.92 -32.79
CA PHE A 473 13.30 12.19 -31.60
C PHE A 473 14.47 11.22 -31.52
N LYS A 474 15.68 11.71 -31.25
CA LYS A 474 16.92 10.92 -31.18
C LYS A 474 17.37 10.68 -29.75
N THR A 475 17.19 11.68 -28.90
CA THR A 475 17.56 11.64 -27.48
C THR A 475 16.41 12.11 -26.60
N LEU A 476 16.42 11.77 -25.30
CA LEU A 476 15.41 12.26 -24.37
C LEU A 476 15.35 13.80 -24.35
N GLY A 477 16.48 14.48 -24.52
CA GLY A 477 16.56 15.93 -24.58
C GLY A 477 15.81 16.56 -25.76
N ASP A 478 15.49 15.80 -26.81
CA ASP A 478 14.68 16.26 -27.95
C ASP A 478 13.18 16.33 -27.59
N LEU A 479 12.75 15.63 -26.54
CA LEU A 479 11.37 15.59 -26.07
C LEU A 479 11.01 16.79 -25.19
N TYR A 480 12.01 17.50 -24.65
CA TYR A 480 11.79 18.53 -23.64
C TYR A 480 12.40 19.87 -24.02
N GLU A 481 11.72 20.94 -23.60
CA GLU A 481 12.10 22.34 -23.84
C GLU A 481 12.83 22.96 -22.65
N GLY A 482 13.57 24.04 -22.90
CA GLY A 482 14.32 24.78 -21.88
C GLY A 482 15.83 24.61 -21.98
N ASN A 483 16.54 25.20 -21.03
CA ASN A 483 17.99 25.06 -20.86
C ASN A 483 18.35 23.65 -20.33
N ALA A 484 19.64 23.35 -20.16
CA ALA A 484 20.09 22.02 -19.75
C ALA A 484 19.51 21.55 -18.39
N GLU A 485 19.43 22.43 -17.40
CA GLU A 485 18.85 22.13 -16.10
C GLU A 485 17.33 21.93 -16.18
N GLU A 486 16.64 22.80 -16.92
CA GLU A 486 15.20 22.69 -17.14
C GLU A 486 14.83 21.39 -17.87
N LYS A 487 15.60 21.00 -18.89
CA LYS A 487 15.40 19.71 -19.58
C LYS A 487 15.58 18.53 -18.64
N GLN A 488 16.61 18.55 -17.79
CA GLN A 488 16.79 17.49 -16.80
C GLN A 488 15.64 17.47 -15.78
N GLY A 489 15.17 18.64 -15.35
CA GLY A 489 14.00 18.77 -14.49
C GLY A 489 12.73 18.20 -15.14
N ALA A 490 12.49 18.50 -16.41
CA ALA A 490 11.36 17.98 -17.17
C ALA A 490 11.43 16.46 -17.39
N ILE A 491 12.63 15.91 -17.64
CA ILE A 491 12.85 14.45 -17.70
C ILE A 491 12.48 13.80 -16.38
N LEU A 492 12.86 14.39 -15.24
CA LEU A 492 12.56 13.84 -13.92
C LEU A 492 11.08 13.98 -13.55
N ILE A 493 10.42 15.08 -13.92
CA ILE A 493 8.97 15.29 -13.76
C ILE A 493 8.15 14.27 -14.59
N ASP A 494 8.68 13.87 -15.74
CA ASP A 494 8.06 12.97 -16.71
C ASP A 494 8.72 11.57 -16.68
N ALA A 495 9.35 11.20 -15.57
CA ALA A 495 10.30 10.08 -15.49
C ALA A 495 9.73 8.75 -15.97
N HIS A 496 8.45 8.46 -15.68
CA HIS A 496 7.76 7.28 -16.23
C HIS A 496 7.78 7.24 -17.76
N TYR A 497 7.32 8.31 -18.40
CA TYR A 497 7.24 8.34 -19.87
C TYR A 497 8.62 8.54 -20.51
N ALA A 498 9.57 9.17 -19.81
CA ALA A 498 10.98 9.20 -20.20
C ALA A 498 11.61 7.80 -20.15
N GLY A 499 11.25 6.98 -19.16
CA GLY A 499 11.62 5.55 -19.05
C GLY A 499 11.10 4.74 -20.23
N ASN A 500 9.81 4.88 -20.55
CA ASN A 500 9.23 4.28 -21.76
C ASN A 500 9.98 4.72 -23.03
N ALA A 501 10.29 6.02 -23.17
CA ALA A 501 11.00 6.55 -24.33
C ALA A 501 12.45 6.05 -24.43
N ALA A 502 13.12 5.81 -23.31
CA ALA A 502 14.48 5.29 -23.23
C ALA A 502 14.57 3.77 -23.44
N GLY A 503 13.44 3.07 -23.38
CA GLY A 503 13.38 1.61 -23.56
C GLY A 503 13.58 0.82 -22.27
N ALA A 504 13.28 1.42 -21.11
CA ALA A 504 13.16 0.70 -19.86
C ALA A 504 12.13 -0.44 -19.98
N THR A 505 12.33 -1.53 -19.28
CA THR A 505 11.37 -2.66 -19.32
C THR A 505 10.08 -2.24 -18.63
N CYS A 506 8.95 -2.37 -19.31
CA CYS A 506 7.63 -2.31 -18.66
C CYS A 506 7.43 -3.56 -17.79
N THR A 507 7.16 -3.36 -16.52
CA THR A 507 7.10 -4.41 -15.49
C THR A 507 5.69 -4.64 -14.97
N ALA A 508 5.52 -5.72 -14.22
CA ALA A 508 4.22 -6.23 -13.76
C ALA A 508 3.77 -5.58 -12.43
N ARG A 509 3.56 -4.26 -12.44
CA ARG A 509 3.18 -3.46 -11.26
C ARG A 509 4.15 -3.65 -10.08
N PRO A 510 5.34 -3.04 -10.14
CA PRO A 510 6.30 -3.11 -9.06
C PRO A 510 5.76 -2.34 -7.87
N GLU A 511 5.48 -3.05 -6.78
CA GLU A 511 5.10 -2.47 -5.49
C GLU A 511 6.37 -2.35 -4.64
N ASP A 512 6.46 -3.08 -3.52
CA ASP A 512 7.50 -2.87 -2.52
C ASP A 512 8.91 -3.28 -3.00
N THR A 513 9.92 -2.58 -2.47
CA THR A 513 11.34 -2.75 -2.76
C THR A 513 12.14 -2.77 -1.45
N GLU A 514 12.75 -3.90 -1.11
CA GLU A 514 13.44 -4.07 0.17
C GLU A 514 14.88 -4.58 0.00
N ILE A 515 15.81 -4.00 0.75
CA ILE A 515 17.22 -4.40 0.73
C ILE A 515 17.45 -5.45 1.83
N ALA A 516 17.87 -6.64 1.42
CA ALA A 516 18.24 -7.69 2.34
C ALA A 516 19.60 -7.42 3.01
N PRO A 517 19.89 -8.06 4.17
CA PRO A 517 21.16 -7.89 4.87
C PRO A 517 22.42 -8.21 4.05
N ASP A 518 22.30 -9.02 3.00
CA ASP A 518 23.40 -9.34 2.08
C ASP A 518 23.61 -8.27 0.99
N GLY A 519 22.78 -7.22 0.96
CA GLY A 519 22.81 -6.12 -0.01
C GLY A 519 21.99 -6.36 -1.27
N SER A 520 21.39 -7.55 -1.43
CA SER A 520 20.49 -7.84 -2.55
C SER A 520 19.13 -7.17 -2.38
N LEU A 521 18.42 -6.99 -3.50
CA LEU A 521 17.12 -6.33 -3.55
C LEU A 521 16.02 -7.38 -3.77
N TYR A 522 14.94 -7.27 -3.00
CA TYR A 522 13.68 -7.94 -3.27
C TYR A 522 12.65 -6.95 -3.76
N VAL A 523 11.85 -7.36 -4.75
CA VAL A 523 10.79 -6.52 -5.34
C VAL A 523 9.52 -7.34 -5.49
N THR A 524 8.38 -6.83 -5.04
CA THR A 524 7.08 -7.42 -5.37
C THR A 524 6.56 -6.88 -6.70
N PHE A 525 6.00 -7.77 -7.49
CA PHE A 525 5.32 -7.46 -8.74
C PHE A 525 3.90 -7.98 -8.60
N THR A 526 2.96 -7.11 -8.26
CA THR A 526 1.66 -7.53 -7.75
C THR A 526 0.77 -8.15 -8.82
N SER A 527 0.84 -7.69 -10.07
CA SER A 527 -0.04 -8.15 -11.14
C SER A 527 0.56 -7.90 -12.52
N GLY A 528 0.60 -8.95 -13.34
CA GLY A 528 1.00 -8.88 -14.75
C GLY A 528 -0.13 -8.56 -15.72
N SER A 529 -1.32 -8.24 -15.23
CA SER A 529 -2.45 -7.87 -16.10
C SER A 529 -2.29 -6.49 -16.74
N SER A 530 -2.82 -6.34 -17.95
CA SER A 530 -2.77 -5.09 -18.71
C SER A 530 -3.96 -4.17 -18.44
N SER A 531 -3.79 -2.88 -18.69
CA SER A 531 -4.85 -1.87 -18.76
C SER A 531 -4.90 -1.22 -20.14
N GLY A 532 -6.07 -0.77 -20.55
CA GLY A 532 -6.23 0.04 -21.75
C GLY A 532 -5.73 1.49 -21.61
N SER A 533 -5.48 2.00 -20.40
CA SER A 533 -4.89 3.33 -20.17
C SER A 533 -3.38 3.29 -20.22
N ASP A 534 -2.77 2.33 -19.54
CA ASP A 534 -1.34 2.31 -19.22
C ASP A 534 -0.56 1.21 -19.92
N GLY A 535 -1.23 0.19 -20.48
CA GLY A 535 -0.60 -0.97 -21.11
C GLY A 535 -0.35 -2.11 -20.14
N GLY A 536 0.67 -2.90 -20.41
CA GLY A 536 1.02 -4.06 -19.59
C GLY A 536 2.51 -4.39 -19.65
N PRO A 537 2.94 -5.39 -18.87
CA PRO A 537 4.35 -5.72 -18.78
C PRO A 537 4.88 -6.36 -20.07
N ASP A 538 6.21 -6.36 -20.20
CA ASP A 538 6.95 -7.13 -21.20
C ASP A 538 6.77 -8.64 -20.98
N LEU A 539 6.11 -9.32 -21.92
CA LEU A 539 5.80 -10.76 -21.88
C LEU A 539 7.03 -11.66 -22.12
N ARG A 540 8.19 -11.08 -22.43
CA ARG A 540 9.46 -11.83 -22.44
C ARG A 540 9.91 -12.15 -21.03
N ILE A 541 9.59 -11.27 -20.07
CA ILE A 541 10.00 -11.34 -18.65
C ILE A 541 8.83 -11.76 -17.76
N PHE A 542 7.73 -11.02 -17.78
CA PHE A 542 6.59 -11.21 -16.87
C PHE A 542 5.45 -11.93 -17.57
N LYS A 543 5.41 -13.25 -17.40
CA LYS A 543 4.40 -14.12 -18.01
C LYS A 543 4.11 -15.34 -17.15
N GLY A 544 2.90 -15.85 -17.28
CA GLY A 544 2.55 -17.15 -16.76
C GLY A 544 3.16 -18.27 -17.60
N LYS A 545 3.03 -19.52 -17.12
CA LYS A 545 3.52 -20.74 -17.81
C LYS A 545 2.98 -20.90 -19.25
N ASN A 546 1.83 -20.29 -19.55
CA ASN A 546 1.20 -20.29 -20.87
C ASN A 546 1.72 -19.18 -21.81
N GLY A 547 2.71 -18.39 -21.39
CA GLY A 547 3.26 -17.28 -22.17
C GLY A 547 2.41 -16.00 -22.19
N LYS A 548 1.34 -15.93 -21.39
CA LYS A 548 0.41 -14.78 -21.34
C LYS A 548 0.57 -14.00 -20.03
N ALA A 549 -0.12 -12.86 -19.96
CA ALA A 549 -0.31 -12.09 -18.73
C ALA A 549 -0.77 -12.98 -17.57
N TYR A 550 -0.27 -12.68 -16.37
CA TYR A 550 -0.47 -13.48 -15.16
C TYR A 550 -0.85 -12.57 -14.01
N GLU A 551 -1.97 -12.86 -13.36
CA GLU A 551 -2.60 -11.93 -12.42
C GLU A 551 -1.98 -11.97 -11.03
N TYR A 552 -1.53 -13.15 -10.58
CA TYR A 552 -1.30 -13.39 -9.14
C TYR A 552 0.06 -12.89 -8.63
N GLY A 553 0.90 -12.36 -9.50
CA GLY A 553 2.14 -11.67 -9.14
C GLY A 553 3.32 -12.56 -8.76
N TRP A 554 4.43 -11.91 -8.43
CA TRP A 554 5.73 -12.51 -8.14
C TRP A 554 6.50 -11.72 -7.08
N ILE A 555 7.48 -12.38 -6.45
CA ILE A 555 8.57 -11.71 -5.74
C ILE A 555 9.86 -11.97 -6.53
N LEU A 556 10.55 -10.93 -6.94
CA LEU A 556 11.81 -10.97 -7.66
C LEU A 556 12.98 -10.73 -6.69
N HIS A 557 14.09 -11.43 -6.93
CA HIS A 557 15.37 -11.22 -6.26
C HIS A 557 16.38 -10.67 -7.27
N LEU A 558 17.01 -9.55 -6.95
CA LEU A 558 18.00 -8.85 -7.78
C LEU A 558 19.31 -8.68 -7.02
N THR A 559 20.44 -8.92 -7.69
CA THR A 559 21.77 -8.71 -7.15
C THR A 559 22.59 -7.86 -8.12
N GLU A 560 23.06 -6.72 -7.65
CA GLU A 560 23.98 -5.85 -8.39
C GLU A 560 25.33 -6.55 -8.62
N ASP A 561 25.96 -6.27 -9.75
CA ASP A 561 27.30 -6.81 -10.01
C ASP A 561 28.29 -6.33 -8.95
N GLY A 562 28.96 -7.29 -8.29
CA GLY A 562 29.87 -7.03 -7.19
C GLY A 562 29.20 -6.55 -5.89
N ASN A 563 27.86 -6.54 -5.81
CA ASN A 563 27.10 -5.95 -4.72
C ASN A 563 27.43 -4.45 -4.51
N GLU A 564 27.70 -3.75 -5.61
CA GLU A 564 28.16 -2.37 -5.61
C GLU A 564 27.02 -1.40 -5.91
N PRO A 565 26.76 -0.39 -5.05
CA PRO A 565 25.71 0.61 -5.29
C PRO A 565 25.82 1.32 -6.65
N GLY A 566 27.05 1.51 -7.14
CA GLY A 566 27.33 2.15 -8.43
C GLY A 566 27.35 1.20 -9.64
N ALA A 567 27.03 -0.09 -9.48
CA ALA A 567 26.97 -1.03 -10.60
C ALA A 567 25.88 -0.62 -11.60
N MET A 568 26.15 -0.88 -12.89
CA MET A 568 25.25 -0.55 -14.01
C MET A 568 24.62 -1.80 -14.63
N THR A 569 24.90 -2.96 -14.04
CA THR A 569 24.47 -4.28 -14.48
C THR A 569 24.15 -5.13 -13.27
N PHE A 570 23.18 -6.03 -13.42
CA PHE A 570 22.67 -6.86 -12.34
C PHE A 570 22.25 -8.23 -12.85
N LYS A 571 22.06 -9.15 -11.90
CA LYS A 571 21.39 -10.43 -12.12
C LYS A 571 20.07 -10.46 -11.38
N TRP A 572 19.11 -11.20 -11.90
CA TRP A 572 17.79 -11.32 -11.30
C TRP A 572 17.20 -12.73 -11.48
N LYS A 573 16.29 -13.10 -10.59
CA LYS A 573 15.46 -14.31 -10.68
C LYS A 573 14.12 -14.08 -10.00
N MET A 574 13.07 -14.76 -10.46
CA MET A 574 11.82 -14.84 -9.68
C MET A 574 12.07 -15.76 -8.48
N PHE A 575 11.94 -15.21 -7.27
CA PHE A 575 12.11 -15.93 -6.02
C PHE A 575 10.84 -16.68 -5.63
N ALA A 576 9.68 -16.03 -5.75
CA ALA A 576 8.37 -16.60 -5.43
C ALA A 576 7.33 -16.22 -6.49
N THR A 577 6.33 -17.07 -6.69
CA THR A 577 5.22 -16.83 -7.64
C THR A 577 3.90 -17.07 -6.93
N GLY A 578 2.97 -16.12 -7.04
CA GLY A 578 1.61 -16.27 -6.52
C GLY A 578 0.81 -17.31 -7.29
N GLY A 579 -0.47 -17.47 -6.98
CA GLY A 579 -1.38 -18.38 -7.65
C GLY A 579 -1.63 -19.68 -6.87
N GLU A 580 -2.52 -20.50 -7.41
CA GLU A 580 -2.95 -21.75 -6.77
C GLU A 580 -1.83 -22.83 -6.78
N PRO A 581 -1.64 -23.61 -5.70
CA PRO A 581 -0.67 -24.70 -5.64
C PRO A 581 -0.81 -25.72 -6.76
N ALA A 582 -2.04 -26.08 -7.13
CA ALA A 582 -2.32 -27.01 -8.22
C ALA A 582 -1.79 -26.53 -9.58
N ASP A 583 -1.62 -25.22 -9.77
CA ASP A 583 -1.10 -24.62 -11.00
C ASP A 583 0.38 -24.17 -10.82
N GLY A 584 0.98 -24.51 -9.67
CA GLY A 584 2.36 -24.26 -9.27
C GLY A 584 2.64 -22.87 -8.73
N GLY A 585 1.64 -22.19 -8.17
CA GLY A 585 1.83 -21.01 -7.31
C GLY A 585 2.01 -21.40 -5.84
N LEU A 586 2.36 -20.46 -4.99
CA LEU A 586 2.61 -20.70 -3.56
C LEU A 586 1.40 -20.46 -2.65
N GLY A 587 0.22 -20.18 -3.23
CA GLY A 587 -1.04 -20.03 -2.48
C GLY A 587 -1.38 -18.62 -2.01
N PHE A 588 -0.55 -17.62 -2.32
CA PHE A 588 -0.87 -16.19 -2.19
C PHE A 588 -1.25 -15.60 -3.55
N ALA A 589 -1.84 -14.41 -3.58
CA ALA A 589 -2.06 -13.64 -4.80
C ALA A 589 -1.88 -12.15 -4.52
N ASN A 590 -1.34 -11.43 -5.50
CA ASN A 590 -1.07 -9.99 -5.42
C ASN A 590 -0.18 -9.65 -4.21
N PRO A 591 1.08 -10.16 -4.19
CA PRO A 591 2.05 -9.79 -3.16
C PRO A 591 2.37 -8.29 -3.29
N ASP A 592 2.43 -7.62 -2.15
CA ASP A 592 2.58 -6.18 -2.06
C ASP A 592 3.73 -5.87 -1.09
N ASN A 593 3.45 -5.40 0.12
CA ASN A 593 4.44 -4.93 1.07
C ASN A 593 5.29 -6.08 1.62
N LEU A 594 6.57 -5.80 1.88
CA LEU A 594 7.61 -6.69 2.37
C LEU A 594 8.28 -6.16 3.63
N ALA A 595 8.79 -7.08 4.43
CA ALA A 595 9.81 -6.80 5.43
C ALA A 595 10.85 -7.92 5.41
N ILE A 596 12.13 -7.56 5.39
CA ILE A 596 13.22 -8.53 5.49
C ILE A 596 13.71 -8.58 6.93
N ASP A 597 13.60 -9.75 7.56
CA ASP A 597 14.10 -9.91 8.92
C ASP A 597 15.63 -9.96 8.97
N LYS A 598 16.20 -9.92 10.17
CA LYS A 598 17.67 -9.92 10.36
C LYS A 598 18.37 -11.18 9.87
N LYS A 599 17.64 -12.28 9.68
CA LYS A 599 18.16 -13.53 9.10
C LYS A 599 18.03 -13.56 7.58
N GLY A 600 17.43 -12.52 6.99
CA GLY A 600 17.19 -12.40 5.57
C GLY A 600 15.89 -13.08 5.12
N ASN A 601 15.01 -13.52 6.02
CA ASN A 601 13.73 -14.11 5.60
C ASN A 601 12.73 -13.01 5.21
N ILE A 602 11.83 -13.35 4.30
CA ILE A 602 10.82 -12.44 3.79
C ILE A 602 9.55 -12.59 4.61
N TRP A 603 9.02 -11.45 5.07
CA TRP A 603 7.64 -11.31 5.53
C TRP A 603 6.89 -10.53 4.47
N MET A 604 5.81 -11.07 3.93
CA MET A 604 5.07 -10.48 2.83
C MET A 604 3.59 -10.38 3.17
N VAL A 605 2.97 -9.28 2.76
CA VAL A 605 1.52 -9.10 2.84
C VAL A 605 0.92 -8.92 1.46
N THR A 606 -0.37 -9.24 1.30
CA THR A 606 -1.05 -9.25 0.00
C THR A 606 -2.10 -8.16 -0.09
N ASP A 607 -2.17 -7.46 -1.22
CA ASP A 607 -3.31 -6.61 -1.58
C ASP A 607 -4.04 -7.12 -2.83
N ILE A 608 -5.18 -7.77 -2.62
CA ILE A 608 -6.13 -8.07 -3.68
C ILE A 608 -7.20 -6.97 -3.66
N SER A 609 -7.44 -6.33 -4.80
CA SER A 609 -8.62 -5.48 -5.06
C SER A 609 -9.86 -5.88 -4.25
N SER A 610 -10.34 -5.00 -3.38
CA SER A 610 -11.33 -5.31 -2.35
C SER A 610 -12.63 -5.93 -2.87
N ASP A 611 -13.05 -5.59 -4.10
CA ASP A 611 -14.22 -6.17 -4.76
C ASP A 611 -14.07 -7.67 -5.09
N LYS A 612 -12.86 -8.21 -5.03
CA LYS A 612 -12.55 -9.62 -5.30
C LYS A 612 -12.46 -10.46 -4.03
N TYR A 613 -12.15 -9.88 -2.86
CA TYR A 613 -12.02 -10.64 -1.61
C TYR A 613 -13.26 -11.48 -1.36
N ASN A 614 -13.07 -12.79 -1.21
CA ASN A 614 -14.15 -13.77 -1.00
C ASN A 614 -15.33 -13.67 -1.98
N LYS A 615 -15.11 -13.20 -3.21
CA LYS A 615 -16.13 -13.21 -4.26
C LYS A 615 -16.43 -14.66 -4.66
N ALA A 616 -17.71 -15.03 -4.70
CA ALA A 616 -18.13 -16.41 -4.94
C ALA A 616 -17.69 -16.90 -6.33
N ILE A 617 -17.26 -18.16 -6.41
CA ILE A 617 -16.80 -18.82 -7.64
C ILE A 617 -17.47 -20.20 -7.69
N PRO A 618 -18.76 -20.28 -8.06
CA PRO A 618 -19.51 -21.54 -8.02
C PRO A 618 -19.07 -22.54 -9.10
N ALA A 619 -18.29 -22.10 -10.09
CA ALA A 619 -17.69 -22.93 -11.13
C ALA A 619 -16.42 -22.25 -11.67
N ARG A 620 -15.50 -23.04 -12.23
CA ARG A 620 -14.26 -22.54 -12.88
C ARG A 620 -14.41 -22.25 -14.36
N VAL A 621 -15.61 -22.49 -14.90
CA VAL A 621 -16.03 -22.12 -16.25
C VAL A 621 -17.32 -21.30 -16.17
N ASP A 622 -17.50 -20.38 -17.12
CA ASP A 622 -18.76 -19.66 -17.30
C ASP A 622 -19.83 -20.55 -17.97
N LYS A 623 -21.01 -19.97 -18.23
CA LYS A 623 -22.15 -20.70 -18.78
C LYS A 623 -21.90 -21.21 -20.21
N GLU A 624 -20.94 -20.60 -20.89
CA GLU A 624 -20.50 -20.92 -22.24
C GLU A 624 -19.33 -21.92 -22.24
N GLY A 625 -18.87 -22.37 -21.07
CA GLY A 625 -17.80 -23.35 -20.90
C GLY A 625 -16.39 -22.75 -21.02
N LYS A 626 -16.26 -21.41 -21.03
CA LYS A 626 -14.96 -20.73 -21.05
C LYS A 626 -14.44 -20.59 -19.63
N ALA A 627 -13.13 -20.76 -19.46
CA ALA A 627 -12.47 -20.60 -18.16
C ALA A 627 -12.75 -19.21 -17.56
N VAL A 628 -13.08 -19.18 -16.27
CA VAL A 628 -13.19 -17.95 -15.48
C VAL A 628 -11.86 -17.21 -15.51
N SER A 629 -11.93 -15.87 -15.61
CA SER A 629 -10.73 -15.03 -15.68
C SER A 629 -9.89 -15.14 -14.41
N GLN A 630 -8.56 -15.00 -14.52
CA GLN A 630 -7.69 -14.97 -13.33
C GLN A 630 -8.09 -13.84 -12.36
N SER A 631 -8.54 -12.70 -12.88
CA SER A 631 -9.00 -11.57 -12.07
C SER A 631 -10.20 -11.94 -11.18
N ASP A 632 -11.15 -12.72 -11.70
CA ASP A 632 -12.31 -13.17 -10.92
C ASP A 632 -11.98 -14.37 -10.01
N LEU A 633 -10.99 -15.18 -10.37
CA LEU A 633 -10.51 -16.28 -9.52
C LEU A 633 -9.82 -15.80 -8.23
N ARG A 634 -9.49 -14.52 -8.10
CA ARG A 634 -8.88 -13.96 -6.88
C ARG A 634 -9.74 -14.13 -5.62
N GLY A 635 -11.06 -14.31 -5.75
CA GLY A 635 -11.93 -14.65 -4.61
C GLY A 635 -11.59 -15.96 -3.89
N LEU A 636 -10.82 -16.84 -4.52
CA LEU A 636 -10.37 -18.11 -3.91
C LEU A 636 -9.40 -17.90 -2.75
N PHE A 637 -8.65 -16.79 -2.73
CA PHE A 637 -7.51 -16.59 -1.82
C PHE A 637 -7.90 -16.11 -0.41
N GLY A 638 -9.14 -15.63 -0.20
CA GLY A 638 -9.64 -15.26 1.14
C GLY A 638 -9.61 -13.75 1.38
N ASN A 639 -9.21 -13.33 2.58
CA ASN A 639 -8.89 -11.93 2.93
C ASN A 639 -7.41 -11.65 2.60
N SER A 640 -6.97 -10.40 2.75
CA SER A 640 -5.55 -10.05 2.79
C SER A 640 -4.80 -10.91 3.82
N SER A 641 -3.60 -11.35 3.45
CA SER A 641 -2.87 -12.43 4.11
C SER A 641 -1.42 -12.06 4.37
N ILE A 642 -0.85 -12.61 5.45
CA ILE A 642 0.51 -12.36 5.92
C ILE A 642 1.30 -13.66 5.79
N TRP A 643 2.47 -13.61 5.18
CA TRP A 643 3.28 -14.76 4.80
C TRP A 643 4.71 -14.63 5.32
N PHE A 644 5.31 -15.77 5.63
CA PHE A 644 6.73 -15.90 5.96
C PHE A 644 7.40 -16.83 4.94
N MET A 645 8.54 -16.42 4.38
CA MET A 645 9.32 -17.20 3.42
C MET A 645 10.80 -17.21 3.81
N PRO A 646 11.35 -18.36 4.21
CA PRO A 646 12.78 -18.51 4.40
C PRO A 646 13.54 -18.27 3.09
N THR A 647 14.69 -17.61 3.15
CA THR A 647 15.56 -17.39 1.97
C THR A 647 16.76 -18.33 1.94
N SER A 648 16.96 -19.12 2.99
CA SER A 648 18.06 -20.08 3.12
C SER A 648 17.61 -21.36 3.87
N GLY A 649 18.44 -22.41 3.79
CA GLY A 649 18.16 -23.70 4.41
C GLY A 649 17.23 -24.59 3.57
N ALA A 650 16.79 -25.70 4.16
CA ALA A 650 16.01 -26.74 3.45
C ALA A 650 14.61 -26.29 3.00
N ASN A 651 14.09 -25.21 3.61
CA ASN A 651 12.76 -24.65 3.34
C ASN A 651 12.84 -23.32 2.55
N ALA A 652 13.99 -23.02 1.94
CA ALA A 652 14.17 -21.77 1.20
C ALA A 652 13.20 -21.69 0.01
N GLY A 653 12.45 -20.58 -0.09
CA GLY A 653 11.47 -20.35 -1.15
C GLY A 653 10.07 -20.92 -0.87
N GLU A 654 9.88 -21.64 0.24
CA GLU A 654 8.56 -22.10 0.68
C GLU A 654 7.78 -20.97 1.36
N ALA A 655 6.46 -20.92 1.17
CA ALA A 655 5.58 -19.90 1.75
C ALA A 655 4.72 -20.45 2.89
N TYR A 656 4.87 -19.85 4.07
CA TYR A 656 4.14 -20.22 5.29
C TYR A 656 3.15 -19.13 5.67
N LEU A 657 1.87 -19.47 5.68
CA LEU A 657 0.80 -18.55 6.02
C LEU A 657 0.82 -18.23 7.52
N PHE A 658 1.12 -16.98 7.85
CA PHE A 658 1.21 -16.47 9.21
C PHE A 658 -0.14 -15.92 9.70
N GLY A 659 -0.83 -15.11 8.90
CA GLY A 659 -2.01 -14.39 9.36
C GLY A 659 -2.97 -13.94 8.26
N PHE A 660 -4.14 -13.42 8.66
CA PHE A 660 -5.08 -12.72 7.78
C PHE A 660 -5.56 -11.42 8.42
N GLY A 661 -5.82 -10.42 7.60
CA GLY A 661 -6.54 -9.22 7.99
C GLY A 661 -8.06 -9.42 8.11
N PRO A 662 -8.77 -8.43 8.68
CA PRO A 662 -10.23 -8.31 8.64
C PRO A 662 -10.83 -8.32 7.22
N VAL A 663 -12.16 -8.30 7.14
CA VAL A 663 -12.84 -8.34 5.85
C VAL A 663 -12.69 -7.00 5.11
N GLU A 664 -12.42 -7.09 3.80
CA GLU A 664 -12.28 -5.95 2.88
C GLU A 664 -11.16 -4.97 3.27
N CYS A 665 -10.19 -5.39 4.09
CA CYS A 665 -8.95 -4.64 4.27
C CYS A 665 -7.83 -5.23 3.42
N GLU A 666 -6.79 -4.44 3.20
CA GLU A 666 -5.42 -4.92 3.13
C GLU A 666 -4.74 -4.88 4.51
N THR A 667 -3.78 -5.78 4.72
CA THR A 667 -2.71 -5.60 5.71
C THR A 667 -1.48 -5.12 4.99
N THR A 668 -0.80 -4.12 5.55
CA THR A 668 0.29 -3.40 4.89
C THR A 668 1.33 -2.89 5.91
N GLY A 669 2.45 -2.34 5.45
CA GLY A 669 3.50 -1.75 6.26
C GLY A 669 4.06 -2.64 7.38
N PRO A 670 4.42 -3.92 7.14
CA PRO A 670 5.06 -4.74 8.15
C PRO A 670 6.40 -4.11 8.57
N PHE A 671 6.58 -3.79 9.86
CA PHE A 671 7.82 -3.20 10.36
C PHE A 671 8.26 -3.81 11.69
N PHE A 672 9.46 -4.39 11.72
CA PHE A 672 10.01 -5.00 12.94
C PHE A 672 10.72 -3.98 13.82
N THR A 673 10.54 -4.10 15.14
CA THR A 673 11.41 -3.39 16.11
C THR A 673 12.84 -3.90 16.04
N GLY A 674 13.80 -3.09 16.49
CA GLY A 674 15.22 -3.43 16.44
C GLY A 674 15.57 -4.71 17.21
N ASP A 675 14.79 -5.10 18.22
CA ASP A 675 14.96 -6.36 18.96
C ASP A 675 14.18 -7.56 18.37
N GLY A 676 13.40 -7.34 17.31
CA GLY A 676 12.56 -8.35 16.67
C GLY A 676 11.40 -8.86 17.54
N GLN A 677 11.09 -8.23 18.67
CA GLN A 677 10.04 -8.68 19.59
C GLN A 677 8.66 -8.11 19.26
N THR A 678 8.57 -7.19 18.30
CA THR A 678 7.31 -6.65 17.81
C THR A 678 7.36 -6.51 16.30
N LEU A 679 6.27 -6.90 15.66
CA LEU A 679 5.93 -6.53 14.29
C LEU A 679 4.82 -5.48 14.35
N PHE A 680 5.12 -4.25 13.98
CA PHE A 680 4.07 -3.28 13.67
C PHE A 680 3.45 -3.64 12.32
N LEU A 681 2.14 -3.49 12.21
CA LEU A 681 1.40 -3.78 10.99
C LEU A 681 0.21 -2.82 10.87
N SER A 682 -0.02 -2.34 9.66
CA SER A 682 -1.20 -1.57 9.29
C SER A 682 -2.34 -2.49 8.88
N VAL A 683 -3.55 -2.20 9.35
CA VAL A 683 -4.80 -2.68 8.76
C VAL A 683 -5.46 -1.47 8.11
N GLN A 684 -5.39 -1.39 6.78
CA GLN A 684 -5.61 -0.14 6.06
C GLN A 684 -7.10 0.23 5.97
N HIS A 685 -7.90 -0.47 5.17
CA HIS A 685 -9.27 -0.03 4.81
C HIS A 685 -10.38 -1.04 5.14
N PRO A 686 -10.53 -1.52 6.40
CA PRO A 686 -11.53 -2.52 6.75
C PRO A 686 -12.95 -2.10 6.35
N GLY A 687 -13.69 -2.99 5.68
CA GLY A 687 -15.04 -2.71 5.19
C GLY A 687 -15.11 -1.71 4.03
N GLU A 688 -14.08 -1.63 3.19
CA GLU A 688 -14.02 -0.69 2.06
C GLU A 688 -15.26 -0.72 1.16
N ILE A 689 -15.76 -1.91 0.82
CA ILE A 689 -16.83 -2.07 -0.17
C ILE A 689 -18.21 -2.00 0.49
N ASN A 690 -18.39 -2.69 1.61
CA ASN A 690 -19.70 -2.84 2.25
C ASN A 690 -19.89 -1.95 3.49
N GLY A 691 -18.85 -1.22 3.92
CA GLY A 691 -18.88 -0.33 5.08
C GLY A 691 -19.05 -1.08 6.40
N VAL A 692 -19.85 -0.51 7.30
CA VAL A 692 -20.19 -1.09 8.60
C VAL A 692 -20.88 -2.45 8.43
N ARG A 693 -20.40 -3.47 9.16
CA ARG A 693 -21.07 -4.78 9.25
C ARG A 693 -22.34 -4.70 10.10
N LYS A 694 -23.46 -4.44 9.43
CA LYS A 694 -24.77 -4.30 10.08
C LYS A 694 -25.23 -5.61 10.71
N GLU A 695 -25.61 -5.57 11.98
CA GLU A 695 -26.22 -6.70 12.70
C GLU A 695 -25.37 -7.99 12.66
N MET A 696 -24.06 -7.87 12.52
CA MET A 696 -23.12 -8.99 12.33
C MET A 696 -23.46 -9.88 11.12
N MET A 697 -24.07 -9.31 10.07
CA MET A 697 -24.47 -10.00 8.86
C MET A 697 -23.31 -10.80 8.24
N ALA A 698 -23.65 -11.97 7.71
CA ALA A 698 -22.76 -12.82 6.92
C ALA A 698 -23.57 -13.56 5.85
N GLN A 699 -22.92 -14.01 4.79
CA GLN A 699 -23.50 -14.76 3.68
C GLN A 699 -22.76 -16.07 3.45
N ASP A 700 -23.50 -17.12 3.11
CA ASP A 700 -22.91 -18.35 2.61
C ASP A 700 -22.61 -18.23 1.12
N ARG A 701 -21.38 -18.55 0.72
CA ARG A 701 -20.85 -18.44 -0.65
C ARG A 701 -20.18 -19.74 -1.05
N GLN A 702 -20.24 -20.08 -2.34
CA GLN A 702 -19.68 -21.32 -2.89
C GLN A 702 -18.43 -21.03 -3.72
N PHE A 703 -17.40 -21.88 -3.56
CA PHE A 703 -16.10 -21.76 -4.21
C PHE A 703 -15.65 -23.11 -4.75
N ALA A 704 -15.44 -23.18 -6.06
CA ALA A 704 -14.84 -24.31 -6.74
C ALA A 704 -13.33 -24.30 -6.45
N MET A 705 -12.90 -24.98 -5.41
CA MET A 705 -11.51 -25.09 -4.96
C MET A 705 -10.80 -26.26 -5.65
N LYS A 706 -9.48 -26.33 -5.51
CA LYS A 706 -8.65 -27.49 -5.89
C LYS A 706 -7.88 -27.99 -4.68
N THR A 707 -7.66 -29.30 -4.60
CA THR A 707 -6.59 -29.89 -3.79
C THR A 707 -5.23 -29.54 -4.38
N THR A 708 -4.14 -29.78 -3.66
CA THR A 708 -2.79 -29.44 -4.17
C THR A 708 -2.40 -30.20 -5.44
N ASP A 709 -2.99 -31.37 -5.69
CA ASP A 709 -2.81 -32.17 -6.92
C ASP A 709 -3.86 -31.87 -8.02
N GLY A 710 -4.76 -30.90 -7.79
CA GLY A 710 -5.68 -30.38 -8.80
C GLY A 710 -7.07 -31.02 -8.83
N LYS A 711 -7.42 -31.91 -7.90
CA LYS A 711 -8.80 -32.42 -7.78
C LYS A 711 -9.73 -31.30 -7.34
N GLU A 712 -10.72 -30.99 -8.17
CA GLU A 712 -11.72 -29.97 -7.86
C GLU A 712 -12.70 -30.42 -6.77
N PHE A 713 -13.11 -29.50 -5.90
CA PHE A 713 -14.16 -29.71 -4.92
C PHE A 713 -14.89 -28.40 -4.60
N MET A 714 -16.11 -28.52 -4.06
CA MET A 714 -16.88 -27.36 -3.64
C MET A 714 -16.60 -27.04 -2.17
N GLN A 715 -16.24 -25.79 -1.89
CA GLN A 715 -16.12 -25.25 -0.56
C GLN A 715 -17.26 -24.28 -0.28
N SER A 716 -17.95 -24.47 0.86
CA SER A 716 -18.91 -23.51 1.39
C SER A 716 -18.21 -22.57 2.36
N ARG A 717 -18.27 -21.25 2.12
CA ARG A 717 -17.73 -20.24 3.04
C ARG A 717 -18.83 -19.38 3.64
N LYS A 718 -18.75 -19.15 4.94
CA LYS A 718 -19.51 -18.07 5.60
C LYS A 718 -18.67 -16.80 5.61
N VAL A 719 -19.16 -15.74 4.98
CA VAL A 719 -18.42 -14.48 4.72
C VAL A 719 -19.14 -13.29 5.34
N PRO A 720 -18.52 -12.55 6.28
CA PRO A 720 -19.06 -11.27 6.77
C PRO A 720 -19.37 -10.29 5.63
N VAL A 721 -20.40 -9.46 5.80
CA VAL A 721 -20.75 -8.39 4.85
C VAL A 721 -20.47 -7.04 5.50
N GLY A 722 -19.35 -6.42 5.12
CA GLY A 722 -18.78 -5.25 5.79
C GLY A 722 -17.91 -5.63 6.99
N SER A 723 -17.35 -4.61 7.64
CA SER A 723 -16.47 -4.77 8.81
C SER A 723 -16.96 -3.94 10.01
N ASN A 724 -16.75 -4.47 11.23
CA ASN A 724 -16.84 -3.75 12.49
C ASN A 724 -15.47 -3.67 13.20
N TRP A 725 -14.38 -4.07 12.53
CA TRP A 725 -13.04 -4.04 13.09
C TRP A 725 -12.54 -2.58 13.21
N PRO A 726 -11.90 -2.17 14.31
CA PRO A 726 -11.37 -3.01 15.40
C PRO A 726 -12.29 -3.18 16.61
N GLY A 727 -13.46 -2.51 16.64
CA GLY A 727 -14.35 -2.51 17.80
C GLY A 727 -15.06 -3.85 18.02
N LYS A 728 -15.40 -4.56 16.94
CA LYS A 728 -16.01 -5.91 16.89
C LYS A 728 -17.41 -6.01 17.50
N MET A 729 -17.97 -4.92 18.01
CA MET A 729 -19.36 -4.90 18.48
C MET A 729 -20.30 -4.66 17.30
N VAL A 730 -21.58 -5.01 17.51
CA VAL A 730 -22.63 -4.82 16.51
C VAL A 730 -22.67 -3.35 16.06
N ASN A 731 -22.51 -3.12 14.76
CA ASN A 731 -22.56 -1.80 14.12
C ASN A 731 -21.45 -0.82 14.57
N ASP A 732 -20.33 -1.33 15.06
CA ASP A 732 -19.15 -0.48 15.27
C ASP A 732 -18.65 0.10 13.94
N ALA A 733 -18.11 1.32 14.00
CA ALA A 733 -17.52 1.90 12.81
C ALA A 733 -16.23 1.14 12.47
N PRO A 734 -16.04 0.67 11.23
CA PRO A 734 -14.74 0.19 10.82
C PRO A 734 -13.74 1.34 10.89
N LYS A 735 -12.52 1.06 11.39
CA LYS A 735 -11.47 2.06 11.49
C LYS A 735 -10.13 1.50 11.02
N PRO A 736 -9.47 2.14 10.04
CA PRO A 736 -8.04 1.97 9.81
C PRO A 736 -7.28 2.05 11.12
N ALA A 737 -6.36 1.12 11.36
CA ALA A 737 -5.55 1.15 12.57
C ALA A 737 -4.19 0.47 12.40
N VAL A 738 -3.26 0.87 13.25
CA VAL A 738 -1.95 0.23 13.41
C VAL A 738 -1.97 -0.68 14.63
N VAL A 739 -1.44 -1.88 14.47
CA VAL A 739 -1.31 -2.87 15.53
C VAL A 739 0.16 -3.16 15.83
N ALA A 740 0.43 -3.63 17.05
CA ALA A 740 1.71 -4.19 17.47
C ALA A 740 1.52 -5.68 17.75
N ILE A 741 1.99 -6.54 16.84
CA ILE A 741 1.95 -8.00 16.97
C ILE A 741 3.17 -8.47 17.77
N ARG A 742 2.92 -9.36 18.74
CA ARG A 742 3.95 -9.91 19.62
C ARG A 742 3.63 -11.34 20.03
N ARG A 743 4.64 -12.07 20.50
CA ARG A 743 4.42 -13.35 21.19
C ARG A 743 3.84 -13.10 22.57
N VAL A 744 2.94 -13.97 23.01
CA VAL A 744 2.33 -13.91 24.35
C VAL A 744 3.39 -14.04 25.46
N ASN A 745 4.45 -14.80 25.19
CA ASN A 745 5.59 -14.96 26.11
C ASN A 745 6.67 -13.88 25.97
N ASN A 746 6.44 -12.84 25.16
CA ASN A 746 7.36 -11.73 24.88
C ASN A 746 8.74 -12.14 24.31
N GLN A 747 8.87 -13.34 23.73
CA GLN A 747 10.06 -13.71 22.96
C GLN A 747 10.08 -13.01 21.59
N SER A 748 11.25 -13.01 20.95
CA SER A 748 11.41 -12.51 19.58
C SER A 748 10.54 -13.28 18.59
N LEU A 749 10.00 -12.57 17.58
CA LEU A 749 9.26 -13.18 16.46
C LEU A 749 10.22 -13.85 15.47
N ILE A 750 11.43 -13.29 15.31
CA ILE A 750 12.40 -13.59 14.24
C ILE A 750 13.66 -14.29 14.74
#